data_AF-A0A942Z959-F1
#
_entry.id   AF-A0A942Z959-F1
#
_cell.length_a   1.000
_cell.length_b   1.000
_cell.length_c   1.000
_cell.angle_alpha   90.00
_cell.angle_beta   90.00
_cell.angle_gamma   90.00
#
_symmetry.space_group_name_H-M   'P 1'
#
loop_
_entity.id
_entity.type
_entity.pdbx_description
1 polymer ?
#
loop_
_entity_poly.entity_id
_entity_poly.type
_entity_poly.pdbx_seq_one_letter_code
_entity_poly.pdbx_strand_id
1 'polypeptide(L)'
;MIVNNSTVKHHSGIINRNWQYKNKKQIQKNCLIPISYSIPDNNSILSFKGIQITAFSNLAASKKISFMGYPVHIVDGSNHASNVSHFAKAVEKNMDIEMHNVEVNPKDRNVKQLKSLEHELQLLNESTTLKKGDYVAVPALATVPLLNLRDQINSVTGHYLNLTHQTVKTNKAQILDFLKEIYYNPDRYRQNIDYMDPLHQGIEYTWGVINELNSLKEKGAKVYIPAGHPHDDTLKWMAGQRGLKPELYHFIATGEDINGVVDEMASEIKRNNWYDFNLLSLSEANVVTVKEADGAQDYMFAAYDTCITDGARGVYNFSPVRDKESNKVIGYSYTDTETNEYPFEEFPANDEIENLVKFVGRDINEVLADKNETELLKNNPEAAPEDKLYKVKDLFDEQTINAKKLNIQGEYTDKSLKLFFRTNKDNKVIFPKCDCEGSGKPSVLSMWGSCFAVFNCIAKDIKYRENQKLKNNTLEIDDYEKLAQKDEEKGEYGGAEYFYGKILEILYSKNAQDDEKLKILEKMAFVLLKQDKFHETRNCYNTLINLNSAKLIRECGLQKRQNKTNNIIDSIIEKEKINALGEDGYKKIANYNKNFDKENNKKRSQLELKIAMHYSVVGDLCSKAGENYPAKVCKWASEEIIKGSQYGDKIIQRRAQNDSYIGDLYDESHKG
;
A
#
# COMPACT_ATOMS: atom_id res chain seq x y z
N MET A 1 35.27 17.26 -44.03
CA MET A 1 35.09 16.86 -45.44
C MET A 1 33.59 16.84 -45.70
N ILE A 2 32.98 17.94 -46.16
CA ILE A 2 32.57 18.25 -47.57
C ILE A 2 31.81 17.03 -48.15
N VAL A 3 30.50 17.05 -48.46
CA VAL A 3 29.72 17.83 -49.46
C VAL A 3 28.21 17.69 -49.06
N ASN A 4 27.42 18.71 -48.74
CA ASN A 4 26.66 19.68 -49.57
C ASN A 4 25.67 19.13 -50.62
N ASN A 5 24.37 19.35 -50.42
CA ASN A 5 23.43 20.04 -51.34
C ASN A 5 22.02 20.05 -50.70
N SER A 6 21.45 21.19 -50.25
CA SER A 6 20.91 22.34 -51.02
C SER A 6 19.68 21.90 -51.87
N THR A 7 18.53 22.57 -51.99
CA THR A 7 17.97 23.88 -51.59
C THR A 7 16.51 23.88 -52.17
N VAL A 8 15.43 24.28 -51.46
CA VAL A 8 14.75 25.60 -51.51
C VAL A 8 13.39 25.69 -52.28
N LYS A 9 12.47 26.44 -51.66
CA LYS A 9 11.40 27.38 -52.14
C LYS A 9 9.92 26.95 -52.28
N HIS A 10 9.13 27.51 -51.33
CA HIS A 10 7.99 28.46 -51.45
C HIS A 10 6.89 28.28 -52.52
N HIS A 11 5.62 28.40 -52.08
CA HIS A 11 4.54 29.36 -52.47
C HIS A 11 3.31 29.05 -51.56
N SER A 12 2.78 29.90 -50.66
CA SER A 12 2.01 31.18 -50.77
C SER A 12 0.59 31.08 -51.39
N GLY A 13 -0.44 31.56 -50.66
CA GLY A 13 -1.79 31.92 -51.18
C GLY A 13 -2.95 31.30 -50.36
N ILE A 14 -3.48 31.91 -49.29
CA ILE A 14 -4.47 33.01 -49.15
C ILE A 14 -5.89 32.68 -49.68
N ILE A 15 -6.89 33.05 -48.84
CA ILE A 15 -8.31 33.42 -49.05
C ILE A 15 -9.32 32.32 -48.63
N ASN A 16 -10.49 32.49 -47.98
CA ASN A 16 -11.21 33.45 -47.10
C ASN A 16 -12.72 33.06 -47.24
N ARG A 17 -13.49 33.14 -46.14
CA ARG A 17 -14.96 33.37 -46.01
C ARG A 17 -15.99 32.22 -46.17
N ASN A 18 -16.65 31.97 -45.03
CA ASN A 18 -18.09 32.09 -44.71
C ASN A 18 -19.17 31.66 -45.72
N TRP A 19 -20.15 30.87 -45.24
CA TRP A 19 -21.62 31.12 -45.25
C TRP A 19 -22.34 29.94 -44.55
N GLN A 20 -22.94 30.14 -43.37
CA GLN A 20 -24.33 30.52 -43.07
C GLN A 20 -25.43 29.43 -43.18
N TYR A 21 -26.02 29.17 -42.01
CA TYR A 21 -27.37 28.69 -41.65
C TYR A 21 -28.49 28.70 -42.70
N LYS A 22 -29.36 27.67 -42.64
CA LYS A 22 -30.83 27.84 -42.77
C LYS A 22 -31.64 26.69 -42.14
N ASN A 23 -32.57 27.09 -41.26
CA ASN A 23 -33.68 26.32 -40.66
C ASN A 23 -34.83 26.05 -41.64
N LYS A 24 -35.60 24.96 -41.41
CA LYS A 24 -37.10 24.86 -41.44
C LYS A 24 -37.54 23.41 -41.16
N LYS A 25 -38.14 23.08 -40.01
CA LYS A 25 -39.59 23.08 -39.63
C LYS A 25 -40.47 21.97 -40.26
N GLN A 26 -40.92 21.06 -39.37
CA GLN A 26 -42.31 20.58 -39.13
C GLN A 26 -42.95 19.53 -40.07
N ILE A 27 -43.41 18.39 -39.48
CA ILE A 27 -44.82 17.90 -39.47
C ILE A 27 -44.92 16.60 -38.62
N GLN A 28 -45.93 16.57 -37.73
CA GLN A 28 -46.44 15.42 -36.97
C GLN A 28 -47.30 14.49 -37.85
N LYS A 29 -47.35 13.18 -37.55
CA LYS A 29 -48.61 12.40 -37.59
C LYS A 29 -48.53 11.09 -36.79
N ASN A 30 -49.64 10.84 -36.10
CA ASN A 30 -50.00 9.77 -35.17
C ASN A 30 -50.01 8.36 -35.79
N CYS A 31 -49.89 7.34 -34.93
CA CYS A 31 -50.80 6.18 -34.95
C CYS A 31 -51.00 5.60 -33.54
N LEU A 32 -52.24 5.19 -33.28
CA LEU A 32 -52.85 4.79 -32.02
C LEU A 32 -52.73 3.27 -31.71
N ILE A 33 -52.87 3.01 -30.41
CA ILE A 33 -53.13 1.82 -29.58
C ILE A 33 -54.07 0.73 -30.19
N PRO A 34 -54.10 -0.53 -29.66
CA PRO A 34 -54.99 -0.81 -28.51
C PRO A 34 -54.46 -1.78 -27.43
N ILE A 35 -55.05 -1.58 -26.26
CA ILE A 35 -54.97 -2.28 -24.97
C ILE A 35 -55.80 -3.57 -24.98
N SER A 36 -55.45 -4.55 -24.12
CA SER A 36 -56.47 -5.39 -23.46
C SER A 36 -56.08 -5.66 -21.99
N TYR A 37 -57.05 -5.43 -21.10
CA TYR A 37 -57.02 -5.65 -19.65
C TYR A 37 -57.77 -6.95 -19.32
N SER A 38 -57.40 -7.60 -18.22
CA SER A 38 -58.34 -8.39 -17.40
C SER A 38 -57.89 -8.41 -15.93
N ILE A 39 -58.71 -7.82 -15.06
CA ILE A 39 -58.73 -7.96 -13.60
C ILE A 39 -59.88 -8.94 -13.25
N PRO A 40 -59.80 -9.67 -12.13
CA PRO A 40 -60.94 -9.67 -11.22
C PRO A 40 -60.59 -9.32 -9.77
N ASP A 41 -61.50 -8.53 -9.19
CA ASP A 41 -61.57 -8.00 -7.83
C ASP A 41 -61.87 -9.06 -6.75
N ASN A 42 -61.45 -8.84 -5.49
CA ASN A 42 -62.31 -8.28 -4.42
C ASN A 42 -61.79 -8.51 -2.97
N ASN A 43 -61.79 -7.42 -2.20
CA ASN A 43 -62.04 -7.25 -0.74
C ASN A 43 -61.04 -7.88 0.26
N SER A 44 -60.53 -7.19 1.30
CA SER A 44 -61.16 -6.16 2.13
C SER A 44 -60.18 -5.16 2.78
N ILE A 45 -60.60 -3.91 2.68
CA ILE A 45 -60.27 -2.66 3.41
C ILE A 45 -59.79 -2.82 4.87
N LEU A 46 -58.66 -2.17 5.18
CA LEU A 46 -58.54 -1.28 6.35
C LEU A 46 -57.71 -0.05 5.94
N SER A 47 -58.36 1.10 6.02
CA SER A 47 -57.89 2.40 5.54
C SER A 47 -56.90 3.07 6.50
N PHE A 48 -55.86 3.71 5.98
CA PHE A 48 -55.44 5.04 6.45
C PHE A 48 -55.07 5.92 5.25
N LYS A 49 -55.93 6.91 5.00
CA LYS A 49 -55.70 8.01 4.06
C LYS A 49 -54.59 8.91 4.59
N GLY A 50 -53.71 9.32 3.68
CA GLY A 50 -52.96 10.55 3.78
C GLY A 50 -51.52 10.37 4.25
N ILE A 51 -50.61 10.15 3.30
CA ILE A 51 -49.40 10.95 3.12
C ILE A 51 -48.97 10.81 1.65
N GLN A 52 -48.99 11.97 1.01
CA GLN A 52 -48.40 12.37 -0.25
C GLN A 52 -47.50 11.37 -1.02
N ILE A 53 -47.91 11.19 -2.27
CA ILE A 53 -47.06 10.99 -3.43
C ILE A 53 -46.12 12.21 -3.56
N THR A 54 -45.05 12.24 -2.78
CA THR A 54 -43.87 13.12 -2.95
C THR A 54 -42.56 12.40 -2.61
N ALA A 55 -42.61 11.19 -2.06
CA ALA A 55 -41.41 10.42 -1.71
C ALA A 55 -40.71 9.75 -2.91
N PHE A 56 -41.44 9.41 -3.98
CA PHE A 56 -40.85 8.70 -5.13
C PHE A 56 -40.18 9.60 -6.18
N SER A 57 -40.51 10.90 -6.22
CA SER A 57 -39.80 11.86 -7.08
C SER A 57 -38.50 12.41 -6.47
N ASN A 58 -38.35 12.35 -5.13
CA ASN A 58 -37.09 12.68 -4.46
C ASN A 58 -36.13 11.49 -4.33
N LEU A 59 -36.61 10.24 -4.48
CA LEU A 59 -35.76 9.04 -4.55
C LEU A 59 -34.92 8.97 -5.85
N ALA A 60 -35.38 9.63 -6.92
CA ALA A 60 -34.64 9.73 -8.18
C ALA A 60 -33.69 10.94 -8.22
N ALA A 61 -33.82 11.89 -7.29
CA ALA A 61 -33.14 13.19 -7.32
C ALA A 61 -31.90 13.30 -6.41
N SER A 62 -31.56 12.27 -5.60
CA SER A 62 -30.34 12.26 -4.77
C SER A 62 -29.21 11.36 -5.31
N LYS A 63 -29.41 10.69 -6.44
CA LYS A 63 -28.31 10.13 -7.24
C LYS A 63 -27.61 11.25 -8.01
N LYS A 64 -26.89 12.15 -7.33
CA LYS A 64 -25.69 12.72 -7.97
C LYS A 64 -24.60 11.67 -7.89
N ILE A 65 -24.72 10.66 -8.75
CA ILE A 65 -23.57 9.93 -9.26
C ILE A 65 -22.66 11.04 -9.79
N SER A 66 -21.40 11.07 -9.34
CA SER A 66 -20.41 11.93 -9.94
C SER A 66 -20.30 11.47 -11.39
N PHE A 67 -20.89 12.22 -12.34
CA PHE A 67 -20.83 11.88 -13.77
C PHE A 67 -19.38 11.94 -14.31
N MET A 68 -18.48 12.54 -13.53
CA MET A 68 -17.02 12.53 -13.69
C MET A 68 -16.45 11.87 -12.42
N GLY A 69 -15.49 10.95 -12.50
CA GLY A 69 -14.96 10.23 -11.34
C GLY A 69 -14.38 11.12 -10.22
N TYR A 70 -13.78 10.50 -9.20
CA TYR A 70 -12.97 11.20 -8.21
C TYR A 70 -11.65 11.63 -8.85
N PRO A 71 -11.28 12.92 -8.81
CA PRO A 71 -10.01 13.38 -9.36
C PRO A 71 -8.83 12.70 -8.68
N VAL A 72 -7.98 12.07 -9.50
CA VAL A 72 -6.71 11.46 -9.08
C VAL A 72 -5.60 12.07 -9.93
N HIS A 73 -4.82 12.95 -9.33
CA HIS A 73 -3.63 13.51 -9.96
C HIS A 73 -2.47 12.54 -9.81
N ILE A 74 -1.92 12.05 -10.92
CA ILE A 74 -0.77 11.15 -10.95
C ILE A 74 0.44 11.95 -11.42
N VAL A 75 1.45 12.08 -10.57
CA VAL A 75 2.70 12.79 -10.89
C VAL A 75 3.79 11.76 -11.16
N ASP A 76 3.98 11.42 -12.44
CA ASP A 76 4.83 10.30 -12.89
C ASP A 76 5.38 10.54 -14.30
N GLY A 77 6.30 9.69 -14.77
CA GLY A 77 6.89 9.78 -16.12
C GLY A 77 7.17 8.43 -16.78
N SER A 78 7.50 8.47 -18.07
CA SER A 78 7.91 7.31 -18.90
C SER A 78 6.82 6.24 -19.08
N ASN A 79 7.20 5.06 -19.57
CA ASN A 79 6.32 3.89 -19.76
C ASN A 79 5.63 3.49 -18.44
N HIS A 80 6.27 3.78 -17.30
CA HIS A 80 5.69 3.55 -15.99
C HIS A 80 4.40 4.36 -15.77
N ALA A 81 4.37 5.63 -16.18
CA ALA A 81 3.18 6.48 -16.11
C ALA A 81 1.99 5.90 -16.89
N SER A 82 2.24 5.33 -18.08
CA SER A 82 1.23 4.62 -18.86
C SER A 82 0.71 3.40 -18.09
N ASN A 83 1.62 2.56 -17.59
CA ASN A 83 1.27 1.35 -16.86
C ASN A 83 0.43 1.63 -15.61
N VAL A 84 0.78 2.65 -14.82
CA VAL A 84 0.00 2.99 -13.62
C VAL A 84 -1.34 3.64 -13.95
N SER A 85 -1.46 4.36 -15.06
CA SER A 85 -2.72 4.95 -15.53
C SER A 85 -3.72 3.87 -15.96
N HIS A 86 -3.27 2.90 -16.78
CA HIS A 86 -4.09 1.74 -17.14
C HIS A 86 -4.48 0.91 -15.93
N PHE A 87 -3.52 0.65 -15.04
CA PHE A 87 -3.76 -0.07 -13.81
C PHE A 87 -4.80 0.63 -12.91
N ALA A 88 -4.67 1.93 -12.70
CA ALA A 88 -5.59 2.72 -11.87
C ALA A 88 -7.04 2.62 -12.39
N LYS A 89 -7.25 2.72 -13.71
CA LYS A 89 -8.57 2.54 -14.34
C LYS A 89 -9.10 1.11 -14.22
N ALA A 90 -8.21 0.11 -14.26
CA ALA A 90 -8.59 -1.29 -14.11
C ALA A 90 -9.09 -1.59 -12.68
N VAL A 91 -8.41 -1.07 -11.64
CA VAL A 91 -8.77 -1.34 -10.24
C VAL A 91 -9.96 -0.52 -9.75
N GLU A 92 -10.17 0.70 -10.27
CA GLU A 92 -11.30 1.55 -9.90
C GLU A 92 -11.76 2.45 -11.06
N LYS A 93 -12.93 2.12 -11.62
CA LYS A 93 -13.53 2.84 -12.76
C LYS A 93 -13.95 4.27 -12.41
N ASN A 94 -14.16 4.56 -11.13
CA ASN A 94 -14.54 5.88 -10.66
C ASN A 94 -13.32 6.81 -10.45
N MET A 95 -12.10 6.45 -10.85
CA MET A 95 -10.96 7.38 -10.84
C MET A 95 -10.95 8.24 -12.11
N ASP A 96 -11.01 9.56 -11.96
CA ASP A 96 -10.80 10.52 -13.04
C ASP A 96 -9.33 10.95 -13.04
N ILE A 97 -8.53 10.40 -13.94
CA ILE A 97 -7.07 10.49 -13.89
C ILE A 97 -6.59 11.75 -14.60
N GLU A 98 -5.84 12.58 -13.88
CA GLU A 98 -5.07 13.70 -14.41
C GLU A 98 -3.58 13.40 -14.31
N MET A 99 -2.90 13.27 -15.45
CA MET A 99 -1.47 12.98 -15.50
C MET A 99 -0.64 14.28 -15.50
N HIS A 100 0.37 14.33 -14.63
CA HIS A 100 1.41 15.37 -14.58
C HIS A 100 2.75 14.72 -14.88
N ASN A 101 3.40 15.16 -15.96
CA ASN A 101 4.50 14.43 -16.57
C ASN A 101 5.84 14.84 -15.97
N VAL A 102 6.53 13.87 -15.37
CA VAL A 102 7.87 14.05 -14.81
C VAL A 102 8.93 13.60 -15.82
N GLU A 103 10.00 14.38 -15.95
CA GLU A 103 11.17 14.01 -16.74
C GLU A 103 11.87 12.79 -16.14
N VAL A 104 12.35 11.90 -17.00
CA VAL A 104 13.10 10.70 -16.59
C VAL A 104 14.57 10.82 -16.98
N ASN A 105 15.41 10.06 -16.28
CA ASN A 105 16.85 10.06 -16.53
C ASN A 105 17.13 9.63 -17.99
N PRO A 106 17.97 10.38 -18.74
CA PRO A 106 18.30 10.02 -20.12
C PRO A 106 19.01 8.67 -20.25
N LYS A 107 19.74 8.23 -19.22
CA LYS A 107 20.47 6.96 -19.18
C LYS A 107 19.61 5.80 -18.69
N ASP A 108 18.61 6.08 -17.84
CA ASP A 108 17.66 5.08 -17.33
C ASP A 108 16.25 5.67 -17.24
N ARG A 109 15.40 5.31 -18.21
CA ARG A 109 14.03 5.81 -18.29
C ARG A 109 13.12 5.35 -17.15
N ASN A 110 13.58 4.47 -16.26
CA ASN A 110 12.83 4.06 -15.07
C ASN A 110 13.03 5.02 -13.88
N VAL A 111 14.08 5.85 -13.92
CA VAL A 111 14.46 6.77 -12.84
C VAL A 111 13.85 8.16 -13.10
N LYS A 112 12.96 8.61 -12.21
CA LYS A 112 12.30 9.93 -12.30
C LYS A 112 13.22 11.00 -11.75
N GLN A 113 13.41 12.09 -12.49
CA GLN A 113 14.26 13.21 -12.06
C GLN A 113 13.57 14.04 -10.98
N LEU A 114 14.19 14.16 -9.80
CA LEU A 114 13.54 14.78 -8.64
C LEU A 114 13.33 16.29 -8.80
N LYS A 115 14.19 16.96 -9.58
CA LYS A 115 14.00 18.37 -9.93
C LYS A 115 12.71 18.61 -10.73
N SER A 116 12.46 17.75 -11.72
CA SER A 116 11.22 17.82 -12.51
C SER A 116 10.02 17.45 -11.64
N LEU A 117 10.16 16.45 -10.76
CA LEU A 117 9.11 16.10 -9.82
C LEU A 117 8.74 17.26 -8.88
N GLU A 118 9.72 17.95 -8.31
CA GLU A 118 9.50 19.14 -7.50
C GLU A 118 8.74 20.21 -8.28
N HIS A 119 9.15 20.48 -9.52
CA HIS A 119 8.50 21.46 -10.38
C HIS A 119 7.03 21.13 -10.66
N GLU A 120 6.72 19.89 -11.03
CA GLU A 120 5.34 19.46 -11.30
C GLU A 120 4.46 19.52 -10.04
N LEU A 121 5.01 19.15 -8.88
CA LEU A 121 4.30 19.27 -7.61
C LEU A 121 4.05 20.74 -7.23
N GLN A 122 5.01 21.63 -7.49
CA GLN A 122 4.85 23.07 -7.30
C GLN A 122 3.73 23.63 -8.19
N LEU A 123 3.72 23.28 -9.48
CA LEU A 123 2.65 23.67 -10.40
C LEU A 123 1.28 23.16 -9.95
N LEU A 124 1.21 21.91 -9.48
CA LEU A 124 -0.02 21.34 -8.93
C LEU A 124 -0.47 22.08 -7.66
N ASN A 125 0.47 22.48 -6.80
CA ASN A 125 0.20 23.29 -5.62
C ASN A 125 -0.34 24.69 -5.96
N GLU A 126 0.15 25.30 -7.03
CA GLU A 126 -0.28 26.61 -7.51
C GLU A 126 -1.58 26.55 -8.33
N SER A 127 -1.98 25.34 -8.75
CA SER A 127 -3.16 25.14 -9.59
C SER A 127 -4.47 25.43 -8.87
N THR A 128 -5.40 26.04 -9.62
CA THR A 128 -6.80 26.21 -9.19
C THR A 128 -7.65 24.95 -9.43
N THR A 129 -7.12 23.94 -10.11
CA THR A 129 -7.82 22.68 -10.40
C THR A 129 -7.85 21.74 -9.20
N LEU A 130 -6.79 21.74 -8.38
CA LEU A 130 -6.69 20.94 -7.17
C LEU A 130 -7.66 21.44 -6.10
N LYS A 131 -8.53 20.55 -5.62
CA LYS A 131 -9.51 20.83 -4.57
C LYS A 131 -9.21 20.02 -3.31
N LYS A 132 -9.73 20.53 -2.20
CA LYS A 132 -9.69 19.83 -0.92
C LYS A 132 -10.37 18.46 -1.05
N GLY A 133 -9.65 17.41 -0.68
CA GLY A 133 -10.10 16.03 -0.73
C GLY A 133 -9.94 15.35 -2.09
N ASP A 134 -9.22 15.97 -3.03
CA ASP A 134 -8.72 15.30 -4.23
C ASP A 134 -7.54 14.38 -3.87
N TYR A 135 -7.27 13.41 -4.74
CA TYR A 135 -6.23 12.41 -4.54
C TYR A 135 -4.99 12.78 -5.35
N VAL A 136 -3.82 12.67 -4.72
CA VAL A 136 -2.53 12.84 -5.41
C VAL A 136 -1.72 11.57 -5.20
N ALA A 137 -1.38 10.90 -6.28
CA ALA A 137 -0.47 9.76 -6.30
C ALA A 137 0.87 10.20 -6.87
N VAL A 138 1.95 9.99 -6.11
CA VAL A 138 3.31 10.28 -6.57
C VAL A 138 4.10 8.97 -6.56
N PRO A 139 3.97 8.13 -7.61
CA PRO A 139 4.61 6.82 -7.68
C PRO A 139 6.11 6.94 -8.06
N ALA A 140 6.83 7.80 -7.36
CA ALA A 140 8.27 8.02 -7.48
C ALA A 140 9.01 7.53 -6.23
N LEU A 141 10.26 7.12 -6.42
CA LEU A 141 11.16 6.67 -5.36
C LEU A 141 12.44 7.49 -5.39
N ALA A 142 12.89 7.99 -4.25
CA ALA A 142 14.21 8.58 -4.05
C ALA A 142 15.00 7.67 -3.10
N THR A 143 15.45 6.55 -3.63
CA THR A 143 15.95 5.43 -2.82
C THR A 143 17.45 5.58 -2.53
N VAL A 144 17.83 5.50 -1.26
CA VAL A 144 19.25 5.54 -0.82
C VAL A 144 19.50 4.44 0.22
N PRO A 145 20.61 3.68 0.13
CA PRO A 145 21.00 2.73 1.19
C PRO A 145 21.15 3.44 2.54
N LEU A 146 20.52 2.93 3.60
CA LEU A 146 20.56 3.56 4.92
C LEU A 146 21.99 3.71 5.47
N LEU A 147 22.88 2.76 5.15
CA LEU A 147 24.29 2.84 5.54
C LEU A 147 24.98 4.03 4.86
N ASN A 148 24.73 4.25 3.56
CA ASN A 148 25.31 5.37 2.82
C ASN A 148 24.76 6.69 3.35
N LEU A 149 23.45 6.78 3.54
CA LEU A 149 22.79 7.96 4.10
C LEU A 149 23.36 8.33 5.47
N ARG A 150 23.50 7.35 6.37
CA ARG A 150 24.13 7.52 7.69
C ARG A 150 25.53 8.11 7.56
N ASP A 151 26.37 7.50 6.73
CA ASP A 151 27.76 7.88 6.60
C ASP A 151 27.91 9.31 6.03
N GLN A 152 27.03 9.69 5.09
CA GLN A 152 27.02 11.05 4.54
C GLN A 152 26.49 12.09 5.55
N ILE A 153 25.44 11.78 6.31
CA ILE A 153 24.96 12.70 7.36
C ILE A 153 26.05 12.89 8.42
N ASN A 154 26.71 11.82 8.85
CA ASN A 154 27.81 11.89 9.81
C ASN A 154 28.97 12.76 9.29
N SER A 155 29.31 12.62 8.01
CA SER A 155 30.36 13.41 7.35
C SER A 155 30.02 14.90 7.26
N VAL A 156 28.76 15.26 7.05
CA VAL A 156 28.33 16.66 6.86
C VAL A 156 28.04 17.36 8.18
N THR A 157 27.40 16.66 9.11
CA THR A 157 26.92 17.24 10.38
C THR A 157 27.89 17.05 11.55
N GLY A 158 28.82 16.10 11.46
CA GLY A 158 29.74 15.76 12.55
C GLY A 158 29.07 15.01 13.72
N HIS A 159 27.80 14.61 13.58
CA HIS A 159 27.05 13.86 14.59
C HIS A 159 26.87 12.41 14.16
N TYR A 160 27.19 11.47 15.06
CA TYR A 160 26.94 10.06 14.81
C TYR A 160 25.45 9.73 14.96
N LEU A 161 24.81 9.33 13.87
CA LEU A 161 23.43 8.86 13.84
C LEU A 161 23.36 7.34 13.73
N ASN A 162 22.57 6.71 14.59
CA ASN A 162 22.22 5.30 14.43
C ASN A 162 21.00 5.19 13.49
N LEU A 163 21.26 4.86 12.22
CA LEU A 163 20.22 4.79 11.20
C LEU A 163 19.94 3.35 10.75
N THR A 164 18.73 2.90 11.04
CA THR A 164 18.17 1.59 10.68
C THR A 164 16.71 1.77 10.27
N HIS A 165 16.10 0.75 9.68
CA HIS A 165 14.67 0.74 9.37
C HIS A 165 13.77 1.09 10.59
N GLN A 166 14.22 0.76 11.81
CA GLN A 166 13.49 1.05 13.04
C GLN A 166 13.70 2.47 13.56
N THR A 167 14.84 3.10 13.26
CA THR A 167 15.21 4.40 13.82
C THR A 167 15.04 5.56 12.84
N VAL A 168 14.74 5.31 11.57
CA VAL A 168 14.64 6.34 10.52
C VAL A 168 13.61 7.42 10.85
N LYS A 169 12.41 7.05 11.33
CA LYS A 169 11.37 8.02 11.70
C LYS A 169 11.75 8.89 12.90
N THR A 170 12.39 8.29 13.91
CA THR A 170 12.88 9.04 15.08
C THR A 170 13.93 10.08 14.70
N ASN A 171 14.75 9.81 13.69
CA ASN A 171 15.79 10.71 13.21
C ASN A 171 15.34 11.61 12.06
N LYS A 172 14.03 11.67 11.76
CA LYS A 172 13.46 12.42 10.65
C LYS A 172 13.93 13.88 10.61
N ALA A 173 13.96 14.57 11.76
CA ALA A 173 14.37 15.97 11.82
C ALA A 173 15.82 16.17 11.34
N GLN A 174 16.75 15.36 11.85
CA GLN A 174 18.16 15.41 11.49
C GLN A 174 18.39 15.04 10.02
N ILE A 175 17.63 14.07 9.49
CA ILE A 175 17.72 13.71 8.08
C ILE A 175 17.19 14.86 7.22
N LEU A 176 16.06 15.48 7.58
CA LEU A 176 15.50 16.62 6.85
C LEU A 176 16.43 17.83 6.90
N ASP A 177 17.11 18.09 8.02
CA ASP A 177 18.10 19.16 8.13
C ASP A 177 19.29 18.91 7.19
N PHE A 178 19.78 17.67 7.12
CA PHE A 178 20.80 17.29 6.14
C PHE A 178 20.34 17.47 4.70
N LEU A 179 19.13 16.99 4.36
CA LEU A 179 18.56 17.13 3.01
C LEU A 179 18.40 18.61 2.63
N LYS A 180 18.06 19.47 3.59
CA LYS A 180 17.98 20.92 3.41
C LYS A 180 19.34 21.54 3.10
N GLU A 181 20.39 21.14 3.81
CA GLU A 181 21.75 21.65 3.59
C GLU A 181 22.26 21.31 2.18
N ILE A 182 22.05 20.07 1.71
CA ILE A 182 22.45 19.67 0.36
C ILE A 182 21.59 20.30 -0.74
N TYR A 183 20.31 20.58 -0.46
CA TYR A 183 19.41 21.28 -1.39
C TYR A 183 19.88 22.72 -1.66
N TYR A 184 20.24 23.47 -0.60
CA TYR A 184 20.69 24.86 -0.75
C TYR A 184 22.16 25.01 -1.15
N ASN A 185 22.99 24.00 -0.89
CA ASN A 185 24.43 24.05 -1.17
C ASN A 185 24.91 22.83 -1.99
N PRO A 186 24.31 22.54 -3.16
CA PRO A 186 24.54 21.31 -3.91
C PRO A 186 25.98 21.16 -4.42
N ASP A 187 26.65 22.27 -4.75
CA ASP A 187 28.05 22.23 -5.23
C ASP A 187 29.03 21.94 -4.09
N ARG A 188 28.76 22.47 -2.89
CA ARG A 188 29.58 22.26 -1.70
C ARG A 188 29.61 20.79 -1.29
N TYR A 189 28.47 20.10 -1.42
CA TYR A 189 28.27 18.72 -1.00
C TYR A 189 28.27 17.71 -2.15
N ARG A 190 28.78 18.08 -3.33
CA ARG A 190 28.70 17.27 -4.54
C ARG A 190 29.24 15.85 -4.37
N GLN A 191 30.38 15.69 -3.69
CA GLN A 191 30.96 14.37 -3.42
C GLN A 191 30.04 13.48 -2.56
N ASN A 192 29.40 14.05 -1.54
CA ASN A 192 28.45 13.33 -0.69
C ASN A 192 27.18 12.95 -1.46
N ILE A 193 26.71 13.85 -2.33
CA ILE A 193 25.54 13.64 -3.19
C ILE A 193 25.83 12.49 -4.18
N ASP A 194 26.93 12.56 -4.92
CA ASP A 194 27.30 11.55 -5.93
C ASP A 194 27.46 10.14 -5.33
N TYR A 195 27.85 10.05 -4.04
CA TYR A 195 27.95 8.77 -3.34
C TYR A 195 26.58 8.14 -3.02
N MET A 196 25.56 8.96 -2.77
CA MET A 196 24.19 8.48 -2.52
C MET A 196 23.37 8.36 -3.80
N ASP A 197 23.76 9.05 -4.87
CA ASP A 197 23.02 9.13 -6.14
C ASP A 197 23.89 8.78 -7.35
N PRO A 198 24.31 7.51 -7.48
CA PRO A 198 25.16 7.07 -8.57
C PRO A 198 24.47 7.16 -9.94
N LEU A 199 23.14 7.21 -9.96
CA LEU A 199 22.36 7.32 -11.19
C LEU A 199 22.11 8.78 -11.59
N HIS A 200 22.47 9.76 -10.76
CA HIS A 200 22.16 11.17 -10.97
C HIS A 200 20.65 11.41 -11.16
N GLN A 201 19.85 10.89 -10.23
CA GLN A 201 18.43 11.17 -10.11
C GLN A 201 18.15 12.62 -9.66
N GLY A 202 19.11 13.25 -8.98
CA GLY A 202 19.02 14.59 -8.40
C GLY A 202 18.56 14.55 -6.94
N ILE A 203 19.13 13.68 -6.11
CA ILE A 203 18.71 13.53 -4.70
C ILE A 203 18.79 14.82 -3.88
N GLU A 204 19.57 15.82 -4.31
CA GLU A 204 19.61 17.12 -3.64
C GLU A 204 18.24 17.80 -3.64
N TYR A 205 17.38 17.53 -4.64
CA TYR A 205 16.02 18.07 -4.75
C TYR A 205 14.99 17.37 -3.84
N THR A 206 15.36 16.30 -3.14
CA THR A 206 14.47 15.54 -2.26
C THR A 206 13.79 16.43 -1.21
N TRP A 207 14.52 17.38 -0.62
CA TRP A 207 13.96 18.30 0.38
C TRP A 207 12.84 19.17 -0.21
N GLY A 208 13.05 19.71 -1.41
CA GLY A 208 12.04 20.48 -2.14
C GLY A 208 10.79 19.65 -2.43
N VAL A 209 10.96 18.43 -2.96
CA VAL A 209 9.85 17.49 -3.21
C VAL A 209 9.05 17.22 -1.92
N ILE A 210 9.72 16.95 -0.80
CA ILE A 210 9.05 16.70 0.49
C ILE A 210 8.20 17.91 0.93
N ASN A 211 8.70 19.13 0.75
CA ASN A 211 7.94 20.33 1.10
C ASN A 211 6.69 20.49 0.24
N GLU A 212 6.79 20.24 -1.07
CA GLU A 212 5.64 20.33 -1.97
C GLU A 212 4.57 19.26 -1.63
N LEU A 213 4.98 18.03 -1.30
CA LEU A 213 4.08 16.98 -0.81
C LEU A 213 3.37 17.39 0.48
N ASN A 214 4.09 17.99 1.42
CA ASN A 214 3.53 18.47 2.68
C ASN A 214 2.53 19.62 2.46
N SER A 215 2.87 20.56 1.58
CA SER A 215 2.00 21.68 1.17
C SER A 215 0.68 21.21 0.55
N LEU A 216 0.71 20.18 -0.31
CA LEU A 216 -0.50 19.56 -0.86
C LEU A 216 -1.40 19.00 0.26
N LYS A 217 -0.80 18.33 1.24
CA LYS A 217 -1.54 17.77 2.38
C LYS A 217 -2.12 18.86 3.28
N GLU A 218 -1.39 19.95 3.53
CA GLU A 218 -1.88 21.10 4.31
C GLU A 218 -3.10 21.77 3.65
N LYS A 219 -3.13 21.85 2.31
CA LYS A 219 -4.31 22.29 1.53
C LYS A 219 -5.49 21.31 1.57
N GLY A 220 -5.26 20.12 2.13
CA GLY A 220 -6.27 19.09 2.35
C GLY A 220 -6.42 18.09 1.20
N ALA A 221 -5.43 17.97 0.31
CA ALA A 221 -5.35 16.86 -0.62
C ALA A 221 -4.97 15.55 0.12
N LYS A 222 -5.38 14.41 -0.42
CA LYS A 222 -4.96 13.09 0.06
C LYS A 222 -3.78 12.61 -0.77
N VAL A 223 -2.58 12.76 -0.22
CA VAL A 223 -1.31 12.46 -0.91
C VAL A 223 -0.85 11.05 -0.57
N TYR A 224 -0.50 10.25 -1.57
CA TYR A 224 -0.03 8.88 -1.43
C TYR A 224 1.29 8.69 -2.17
N ILE A 225 2.25 8.07 -1.48
CA ILE A 225 3.57 7.76 -2.05
C ILE A 225 3.95 6.31 -1.75
N PRO A 226 4.73 5.65 -2.63
CA PRO A 226 5.20 4.30 -2.39
C PRO A 226 6.30 4.28 -1.33
N ALA A 227 6.30 3.27 -0.46
CA ALA A 227 7.38 3.06 0.50
C ALA A 227 8.69 2.57 -0.15
N GLY A 228 8.62 2.01 -1.36
CA GLY A 228 9.74 1.37 -2.05
C GLY A 228 9.83 -0.14 -1.77
N HIS A 229 10.99 -0.71 -2.11
CA HIS A 229 11.27 -2.15 -2.14
C HIS A 229 12.67 -2.42 -1.59
N PRO A 230 12.86 -2.31 -0.27
CA PRO A 230 14.15 -1.99 0.32
C PRO A 230 15.24 -3.03 0.09
N HIS A 231 14.87 -4.28 -0.24
CA HIS A 231 15.80 -5.39 -0.37
C HIS A 231 15.76 -6.07 -1.75
N ASP A 232 14.92 -5.63 -2.69
CA ASP A 232 14.71 -6.35 -3.96
C ASP A 232 16.01 -6.51 -4.75
N ASP A 233 16.68 -5.39 -5.03
CA ASP A 233 17.92 -5.39 -5.81
C ASP A 233 19.04 -6.17 -5.10
N THR A 234 19.15 -5.99 -3.78
CA THR A 234 20.13 -6.70 -2.97
C THR A 234 19.88 -8.21 -2.97
N LEU A 235 18.62 -8.65 -2.83
CA LEU A 235 18.26 -10.06 -2.84
C LEU A 235 18.54 -10.71 -4.21
N LYS A 236 18.17 -10.03 -5.30
CA LYS A 236 18.46 -10.47 -6.67
C LYS A 236 19.96 -10.53 -6.95
N TRP A 237 20.73 -9.57 -6.46
CA TRP A 237 22.18 -9.56 -6.58
C TRP A 237 22.80 -10.75 -5.82
N MET A 238 22.42 -10.98 -4.57
CA MET A 238 22.88 -12.12 -3.77
C MET A 238 22.56 -13.46 -4.42
N ALA A 239 21.32 -13.63 -4.87
CA ALA A 239 20.90 -14.84 -5.59
C ALA A 239 21.72 -15.06 -6.87
N GLY A 240 22.09 -13.97 -7.57
CA GLY A 240 22.98 -14.02 -8.72
C GLY A 240 24.39 -14.47 -8.37
N GLN A 241 25.02 -13.88 -7.37
CA GLN A 241 26.38 -14.21 -6.94
C GLN A 241 26.51 -15.65 -6.44
N ARG A 242 25.44 -16.18 -5.82
CA ARG A 242 25.42 -17.51 -5.20
C ARG A 242 24.89 -18.62 -6.13
N GLY A 243 24.46 -18.30 -7.35
CA GLY A 243 23.84 -19.30 -8.24
C GLY A 243 22.47 -19.82 -7.73
N LEU A 244 21.74 -18.97 -7.00
CA LEU A 244 20.46 -19.25 -6.36
C LEU A 244 19.28 -18.53 -7.05
N LYS A 245 19.50 -17.98 -8.26
CA LYS A 245 18.41 -17.40 -9.06
C LYS A 245 17.24 -18.36 -9.28
N PRO A 246 17.46 -19.65 -9.61
CA PRO A 246 16.36 -20.60 -9.78
C PRO A 246 15.46 -20.71 -8.54
N GLU A 247 16.05 -20.79 -7.34
CA GLU A 247 15.33 -20.85 -6.07
C GLU A 247 14.57 -19.56 -5.77
N LEU A 248 15.20 -18.39 -5.95
CA LEU A 248 14.52 -17.10 -5.74
C LEU A 248 13.28 -16.96 -6.64
N TYR A 249 13.41 -17.27 -7.94
CA TYR A 249 12.26 -17.18 -8.84
C TYR A 249 11.23 -18.28 -8.60
N HIS A 250 11.64 -19.45 -8.10
CA HIS A 250 10.71 -20.48 -7.66
C HIS A 250 9.87 -19.99 -6.47
N PHE A 251 10.52 -19.40 -5.47
CA PHE A 251 9.85 -18.81 -4.32
C PHE A 251 8.88 -17.71 -4.74
N ILE A 252 9.30 -16.75 -5.58
CA ILE A 252 8.41 -15.69 -6.09
C ILE A 252 7.18 -16.29 -6.78
N ALA A 253 7.34 -17.40 -7.50
CA ALA A 253 6.29 -18.02 -8.29
C ALA A 253 5.34 -18.92 -7.49
N THR A 254 5.75 -19.42 -6.32
CA THR A 254 5.05 -20.51 -5.63
C THR A 254 4.85 -20.27 -4.13
N GLY A 255 5.59 -19.34 -3.54
CA GLY A 255 5.75 -19.19 -2.10
C GLY A 255 6.59 -20.29 -1.43
N GLU A 256 7.09 -21.28 -2.17
CA GLU A 256 7.88 -22.38 -1.61
C GLU A 256 9.37 -22.03 -1.54
N ASP A 257 9.92 -21.93 -0.32
CA ASP A 257 11.35 -21.67 -0.13
C ASP A 257 12.14 -22.98 -0.07
N ILE A 258 12.79 -23.30 -1.19
CA ILE A 258 13.57 -24.53 -1.32
C ILE A 258 14.81 -24.45 -0.42
N ASN A 259 14.85 -25.31 0.60
CA ASN A 259 15.92 -25.38 1.60
C ASN A 259 16.10 -24.11 2.45
N GLY A 260 15.11 -23.20 2.50
CA GLY A 260 15.19 -21.96 3.29
C GLY A 260 16.19 -20.92 2.74
N VAL A 261 16.51 -20.99 1.45
CA VAL A 261 17.52 -20.15 0.79
C VAL A 261 17.11 -18.68 0.77
N VAL A 262 15.83 -18.40 0.49
CA VAL A 262 15.35 -17.02 0.37
C VAL A 262 15.27 -16.37 1.75
N ASP A 263 14.75 -17.09 2.74
CA ASP A 263 14.69 -16.65 4.14
C ASP A 263 16.08 -16.39 4.72
N GLU A 264 17.07 -17.23 4.39
CA GLU A 264 18.46 -17.02 4.82
C GLU A 264 19.04 -15.73 4.23
N MET A 265 18.89 -15.51 2.92
CA MET A 265 19.35 -14.29 2.26
C MET A 265 18.62 -13.05 2.81
N ALA A 266 17.29 -13.08 2.95
CA ALA A 266 16.52 -11.97 3.49
C ALA A 266 16.94 -11.62 4.94
N SER A 267 17.18 -12.65 5.76
CA SER A 267 17.68 -12.50 7.13
C SER A 267 19.08 -11.89 7.17
N GLU A 268 19.96 -12.27 6.23
CA GLU A 268 21.29 -11.69 6.11
C GLU A 268 21.23 -10.20 5.76
N ILE A 269 20.42 -9.82 4.77
CA ILE A 269 20.21 -8.40 4.38
C ILE A 269 19.73 -7.58 5.59
N LYS A 270 18.74 -8.11 6.34
CA LYS A 270 18.21 -7.46 7.54
C LYS A 270 19.26 -7.32 8.65
N ARG A 271 20.05 -8.36 8.93
CA ARG A 271 21.12 -8.33 9.94
C ARG A 271 22.21 -7.31 9.59
N ASN A 272 22.51 -7.15 8.32
CA ASN A 272 23.54 -6.22 7.84
C ASN A 272 23.02 -4.81 7.61
N ASN A 273 21.72 -4.56 7.82
CA ASN A 273 21.06 -3.26 7.58
C ASN A 273 21.27 -2.76 6.13
N TRP A 274 21.29 -3.70 5.17
CA TRP A 274 21.34 -3.42 3.73
C TRP A 274 19.93 -3.04 3.22
N TYR A 275 19.41 -1.95 3.78
CA TYR A 275 18.05 -1.46 3.54
C TYR A 275 18.09 -0.22 2.67
N ASP A 276 17.46 -0.29 1.51
CA ASP A 276 17.31 0.81 0.57
C ASP A 276 16.06 1.64 0.91
N PHE A 277 16.26 2.83 1.48
CA PHE A 277 15.18 3.65 2.02
C PHE A 277 14.73 4.72 1.03
N ASN A 278 13.42 4.82 0.79
CA ASN A 278 12.84 5.93 0.04
C ASN A 278 12.81 7.20 0.89
N LEU A 279 13.66 8.18 0.57
CA LEU A 279 13.73 9.45 1.29
C LEU A 279 12.40 10.23 1.28
N LEU A 280 11.57 10.07 0.24
CA LEU A 280 10.25 10.73 0.16
C LEU A 280 9.30 10.28 1.29
N SER A 281 9.53 9.09 1.87
CA SER A 281 8.79 8.58 3.03
C SER A 281 8.95 9.46 4.29
N LEU A 282 9.87 10.42 4.29
CA LEU A 282 10.00 11.43 5.34
C LEU A 282 8.95 12.54 5.23
N SER A 283 8.15 12.60 4.16
CA SER A 283 7.03 13.53 4.05
C SER A 283 5.89 13.20 5.03
N GLU A 284 4.85 14.01 5.01
CA GLU A 284 3.59 13.75 5.70
C GLU A 284 2.61 12.95 4.84
N ALA A 285 2.96 12.53 3.63
CA ALA A 285 2.07 11.74 2.77
C ALA A 285 1.68 10.39 3.41
N ASN A 286 0.64 9.75 2.86
CA ASN A 286 0.37 8.35 3.16
C ASN A 286 1.43 7.49 2.46
N VAL A 287 2.38 6.99 3.23
CA VAL A 287 3.46 6.08 2.78
C VAL A 287 2.92 4.67 2.71
N VAL A 288 2.79 4.14 1.49
CA VAL A 288 2.11 2.88 1.19
C VAL A 288 3.10 1.75 0.98
N THR A 289 3.00 0.70 1.79
CA THR A 289 3.72 -0.57 1.56
C THR A 289 2.92 -1.53 0.68
N VAL A 290 3.58 -2.56 0.15
CA VAL A 290 2.98 -3.56 -0.74
C VAL A 290 2.52 -4.79 0.04
N LYS A 291 1.25 -5.15 -0.11
CA LYS A 291 0.66 -6.40 0.38
C LYS A 291 0.54 -7.43 -0.73
N GLU A 292 0.46 -8.69 -0.34
CA GLU A 292 0.20 -9.83 -1.23
C GLU A 292 -1.20 -9.76 -1.87
N ALA A 293 -1.52 -10.78 -2.68
CA ALA A 293 -2.80 -10.88 -3.38
C ALA A 293 -4.01 -10.91 -2.43
N ASP A 294 -3.84 -11.39 -1.20
CA ASP A 294 -4.89 -11.39 -0.16
C ASP A 294 -5.14 -10.01 0.45
N GLY A 295 -4.24 -9.05 0.23
CA GLY A 295 -4.30 -7.70 0.78
C GLY A 295 -4.02 -7.60 2.29
N ALA A 296 -3.62 -8.69 2.94
CA ALA A 296 -3.39 -8.77 4.38
C ALA A 296 -1.90 -8.93 4.72
N GLN A 297 -1.23 -9.88 4.05
CA GLN A 297 0.18 -10.18 4.32
C GLN A 297 1.12 -9.23 3.58
N ASP A 298 2.26 -8.92 4.19
CA ASP A 298 3.31 -8.17 3.51
C ASP A 298 3.95 -9.04 2.43
N TYR A 299 4.09 -8.48 1.24
CA TYR A 299 4.83 -9.16 0.18
C TYR A 299 6.32 -9.23 0.52
N MET A 300 7.06 -10.19 -0.03
CA MET A 300 8.48 -10.40 0.32
C MET A 300 9.37 -9.16 0.13
N PHE A 301 9.01 -8.27 -0.80
CA PHE A 301 9.73 -7.01 -1.06
C PHE A 301 9.09 -5.80 -0.37
N ALA A 302 8.15 -6.01 0.55
CA ALA A 302 7.51 -4.94 1.29
C ALA A 302 8.54 -4.16 2.11
N ALA A 303 8.37 -2.85 2.13
CA ALA A 303 9.04 -2.01 3.10
C ALA A 303 8.57 -2.40 4.52
N TYR A 304 9.48 -2.28 5.48
CA TYR A 304 9.20 -2.59 6.89
C TYR A 304 9.81 -1.55 7.85
N ASP A 305 10.05 -0.34 7.36
CA ASP A 305 10.51 0.79 8.16
C ASP A 305 9.36 1.53 8.88
N THR A 306 9.76 2.38 9.82
CA THR A 306 8.84 3.10 10.72
C THR A 306 8.04 4.24 10.06
N CYS A 307 8.34 4.62 8.82
CA CYS A 307 7.63 5.68 8.10
C CYS A 307 6.36 5.19 7.39
N ILE A 308 6.15 3.88 7.30
CA ILE A 308 4.97 3.28 6.65
C ILE A 308 3.69 3.65 7.42
N THR A 309 2.64 4.02 6.69
CA THR A 309 1.36 4.46 7.27
C THR A 309 0.13 3.76 6.69
N ASP A 310 0.26 3.14 5.51
CA ASP A 310 -0.81 2.35 4.90
C ASP A 310 -0.23 1.19 4.08
N GLY A 311 -1.10 0.28 3.65
CA GLY A 311 -0.76 -0.84 2.78
C GLY A 311 -1.97 -1.36 2.04
N ALA A 312 -1.73 -1.87 0.84
CA ALA A 312 -2.73 -2.54 0.02
C ALA A 312 -2.08 -3.55 -0.92
N ARG A 313 -2.90 -4.40 -1.53
CA ARG A 313 -2.45 -5.29 -2.60
C ARG A 313 -1.69 -4.49 -3.65
N GLY A 314 -0.48 -4.94 -3.98
CA GLY A 314 0.32 -4.33 -5.03
C GLY A 314 0.97 -5.36 -5.93
N VAL A 315 0.43 -6.60 -5.97
CA VAL A 315 0.96 -7.75 -6.70
C VAL A 315 -0.10 -8.23 -7.71
N TYR A 316 0.31 -8.28 -8.98
CA TYR A 316 -0.55 -8.51 -10.14
C TYR A 316 0.17 -9.31 -11.23
N ASN A 317 -0.51 -10.35 -11.69
CA ASN A 317 -0.13 -11.06 -12.91
C ASN A 317 -0.73 -10.33 -14.11
N PHE A 318 0.12 -9.93 -15.07
CA PHE A 318 -0.27 -9.25 -16.29
C PHE A 318 -0.48 -10.26 -17.42
N SER A 319 -1.74 -10.56 -17.70
CA SER A 319 -2.15 -11.69 -18.53
C SER A 319 -2.41 -11.27 -19.98
N PRO A 320 -1.94 -12.03 -20.98
CA PRO A 320 -2.26 -11.75 -22.37
C PRO A 320 -3.72 -12.09 -22.66
N VAL A 321 -4.44 -11.16 -23.29
CA VAL A 321 -5.82 -11.32 -23.75
C VAL A 321 -5.80 -11.63 -25.24
N ARG A 322 -6.48 -12.69 -25.64
CA ARG A 322 -6.48 -13.18 -27.02
C ARG A 322 -7.86 -13.11 -27.66
N ASP A 323 -7.85 -12.80 -28.94
CA ASP A 323 -9.02 -12.97 -29.79
C ASP A 323 -9.35 -14.46 -29.92
N LYS A 324 -10.63 -14.81 -29.74
CA LYS A 324 -11.07 -16.22 -29.66
C LYS A 324 -10.99 -16.94 -31.00
N GLU A 325 -11.06 -16.22 -32.12
CA GLU A 325 -11.07 -16.81 -33.46
C GLU A 325 -9.65 -16.92 -34.05
N SER A 326 -8.85 -15.87 -33.90
CA SER A 326 -7.50 -15.79 -34.48
C SER A 326 -6.37 -16.18 -33.51
N ASN A 327 -6.67 -16.32 -32.22
CA ASN A 327 -5.70 -16.57 -31.13
C ASN A 327 -4.59 -15.50 -31.00
N LYS A 328 -4.74 -14.37 -31.70
CA LYS A 328 -3.83 -13.23 -31.64
C LYS A 328 -4.03 -12.46 -30.35
N VAL A 329 -2.95 -11.94 -29.79
CA VAL A 329 -3.01 -11.05 -28.62
C VAL A 329 -3.63 -9.72 -29.05
N ILE A 330 -4.67 -9.30 -28.35
CA ILE A 330 -5.38 -8.02 -28.57
C ILE A 330 -5.14 -7.00 -27.45
N GLY A 331 -4.47 -7.44 -26.39
CA GLY A 331 -4.07 -6.60 -25.27
C GLY A 331 -3.81 -7.45 -24.03
N TYR A 332 -3.93 -6.83 -22.87
CA TYR A 332 -3.54 -7.41 -21.60
C TYR A 332 -4.53 -7.06 -20.48
N SER A 333 -4.54 -7.90 -19.45
CA SER A 333 -5.42 -7.79 -18.28
C SER A 333 -4.60 -7.88 -17.00
N TYR A 334 -4.87 -6.98 -16.06
CA TYR A 334 -4.36 -7.05 -14.68
C TYR A 334 -5.25 -7.95 -13.82
N THR A 335 -6.55 -7.97 -14.09
CA THR A 335 -7.55 -8.56 -13.20
C THR A 335 -7.90 -10.00 -13.55
N ASP A 336 -7.94 -10.34 -14.85
CA ASP A 336 -8.39 -11.63 -15.35
C ASP A 336 -7.60 -12.08 -16.59
N THR A 337 -8.19 -12.90 -17.48
CA THR A 337 -7.59 -13.34 -18.75
C THR A 337 -8.44 -13.01 -19.98
N GLU A 338 -9.50 -12.21 -19.81
CA GLU A 338 -10.50 -11.94 -20.86
C GLU A 338 -10.72 -10.44 -21.09
N THR A 339 -10.63 -9.61 -20.05
CA THR A 339 -10.88 -8.18 -20.12
C THR A 339 -9.66 -7.44 -20.68
N ASN A 340 -9.83 -6.74 -21.79
CA ASN A 340 -8.75 -5.92 -22.36
C ASN A 340 -8.64 -4.58 -21.61
N GLU A 341 -7.78 -4.52 -20.61
CA GLU A 341 -7.55 -3.34 -19.75
C GLU A 341 -6.37 -2.48 -20.24
N TYR A 342 -5.46 -3.10 -20.99
CA TYR A 342 -4.33 -2.44 -21.63
C TYR A 342 -4.21 -2.93 -23.08
N PRO A 343 -4.73 -2.15 -24.05
CA PRO A 343 -4.71 -2.54 -25.46
C PRO A 343 -3.31 -2.82 -25.98
N PHE A 344 -3.20 -3.77 -26.91
CA PHE A 344 -1.92 -4.17 -27.47
C PHE A 344 -1.20 -2.98 -28.11
N GLU A 345 -1.91 -2.14 -28.86
CA GLU A 345 -1.35 -0.98 -29.55
C GLU A 345 -0.84 0.12 -28.60
N GLU A 346 -1.27 0.10 -27.34
CA GLU A 346 -0.91 1.08 -26.32
C GLU A 346 0.25 0.60 -25.43
N PHE A 347 0.52 -0.72 -25.37
CA PHE A 347 1.58 -1.28 -24.53
C PHE A 347 2.96 -1.08 -25.18
N PRO A 348 3.85 -0.26 -24.59
CA PRO A 348 5.10 0.13 -25.24
C PRO A 348 6.17 -0.98 -25.26
N ALA A 349 5.99 -2.04 -24.46
CA ALA A 349 6.99 -3.10 -24.28
C ALA A 349 6.58 -4.43 -24.93
N ASN A 350 5.71 -4.40 -25.96
CA ASN A 350 5.33 -5.61 -26.71
C ASN A 350 6.55 -6.39 -27.23
N ASP A 351 7.54 -5.69 -27.79
CA ASP A 351 8.75 -6.30 -28.34
C ASP A 351 9.56 -7.03 -27.27
N GLU A 352 9.55 -6.53 -26.03
CA GLU A 352 10.30 -7.13 -24.92
C GLU A 352 9.70 -8.47 -24.46
N ILE A 353 8.39 -8.65 -24.64
CA ILE A 353 7.65 -9.84 -24.20
C ILE A 353 7.21 -10.75 -25.35
N GLU A 354 7.61 -10.45 -26.60
CA GLU A 354 7.18 -11.17 -27.80
C GLU A 354 7.36 -12.69 -27.69
N ASN A 355 8.53 -13.12 -27.17
CA ASN A 355 8.84 -14.54 -27.00
C ASN A 355 8.01 -15.23 -25.91
N LEU A 356 7.49 -14.48 -24.94
CA LEU A 356 6.59 -15.01 -23.91
C LEU A 356 5.17 -15.14 -24.46
N VAL A 357 4.66 -14.11 -25.15
CA VAL A 357 3.31 -14.11 -25.73
C VAL A 357 3.14 -15.11 -26.88
N LYS A 358 4.21 -15.72 -27.41
CA LYS A 358 4.08 -16.87 -28.32
C LYS A 358 3.41 -18.08 -27.65
N PHE A 359 3.62 -18.25 -26.35
CA PHE A 359 3.24 -19.47 -25.62
C PHE A 359 2.27 -19.19 -24.47
N VAL A 360 2.53 -18.17 -23.65
CA VAL A 360 1.77 -17.94 -22.41
C VAL A 360 0.28 -17.75 -22.70
N GLY A 361 -0.56 -18.47 -21.94
CA GLY A 361 -2.01 -18.49 -22.06
C GLY A 361 -2.57 -19.44 -23.13
N ARG A 362 -1.72 -20.07 -23.97
CA ARG A 362 -2.15 -21.09 -24.93
C ARG A 362 -2.28 -22.46 -24.27
N ASP A 363 -3.07 -23.34 -24.88
CA ASP A 363 -3.10 -24.74 -24.46
C ASP A 363 -1.76 -25.41 -24.80
N ILE A 364 -1.17 -26.14 -23.85
CA ILE A 364 0.11 -26.82 -24.09
C ILE A 364 0.03 -27.79 -25.26
N ASN A 365 -1.12 -28.41 -25.53
CA ASN A 365 -1.26 -29.39 -26.61
C ASN A 365 -1.12 -28.75 -28.00
N GLU A 366 -1.36 -27.44 -28.13
CA GLU A 366 -1.19 -26.72 -29.40
C GLU A 366 0.28 -26.45 -29.71
N VAL A 367 1.08 -26.25 -28.67
CA VAL A 367 2.46 -25.75 -28.78
C VAL A 367 3.51 -26.78 -28.37
N LEU A 368 3.12 -27.96 -27.90
CA LEU A 368 4.07 -29.00 -27.54
C LEU A 368 4.74 -29.57 -28.80
N ALA A 369 6.07 -29.70 -28.74
CA ALA A 369 6.87 -30.34 -29.76
C ALA A 369 6.65 -31.85 -29.78
N ASP A 370 6.56 -32.44 -30.97
CA ASP A 370 6.59 -33.89 -31.14
C ASP A 370 8.01 -34.46 -31.03
N LYS A 371 8.13 -35.79 -31.17
CA LYS A 371 9.41 -36.48 -31.08
C LYS A 371 10.38 -36.07 -32.20
N ASN A 372 9.89 -35.85 -33.42
CA ASN A 372 10.73 -35.47 -34.56
C ASN A 372 11.22 -34.04 -34.40
N GLU A 373 10.35 -33.12 -34.00
CA GLU A 373 10.69 -31.73 -33.70
C GLU A 373 11.72 -31.65 -32.57
N THR A 374 11.57 -32.47 -31.53
CA THR A 374 12.52 -32.55 -30.40
C THR A 374 13.89 -33.08 -30.85
N GLU A 375 13.93 -34.12 -31.68
CA GLU A 375 15.21 -34.62 -32.24
C GLU A 375 15.83 -33.60 -33.22
N LEU A 376 15.02 -32.80 -33.90
CA LEU A 376 15.52 -31.71 -34.75
C LEU A 376 16.23 -30.65 -33.91
N LEU A 377 15.68 -30.26 -32.76
CA LEU A 377 16.34 -29.33 -31.85
C LEU A 377 17.69 -29.86 -31.33
N LYS A 378 17.81 -31.17 -31.07
CA LYS A 378 19.07 -31.78 -30.61
C LYS A 378 20.15 -31.79 -31.69
N ASN A 379 19.77 -32.12 -32.92
CA ASN A 379 20.72 -32.43 -33.99
C ASN A 379 20.95 -31.26 -34.96
N ASN A 380 19.96 -30.39 -35.16
CA ASN A 380 20.01 -29.22 -36.03
C ASN A 380 19.13 -28.08 -35.46
N PRO A 381 19.61 -27.39 -34.40
CA PRO A 381 18.82 -26.38 -33.69
C PRO A 381 18.25 -25.27 -34.58
N GLU A 382 18.96 -24.84 -35.62
CA GLU A 382 18.52 -23.78 -36.54
C GLU A 382 17.21 -24.15 -37.26
N ALA A 383 17.04 -25.42 -37.60
CA ALA A 383 15.87 -25.94 -38.31
C ALA A 383 14.67 -26.22 -37.40
N ALA A 384 14.84 -26.20 -36.08
CA ALA A 384 13.78 -26.50 -35.13
C ALA A 384 12.68 -25.42 -35.13
N PRO A 385 11.38 -25.81 -35.04
CA PRO A 385 10.28 -24.85 -34.98
C PRO A 385 10.40 -23.87 -33.80
N GLU A 386 10.11 -22.59 -34.07
CA GLU A 386 10.17 -21.52 -33.07
C GLU A 386 8.89 -21.36 -32.26
N ASP A 387 7.77 -21.88 -32.77
CA ASP A 387 6.43 -21.82 -32.17
C ASP A 387 6.12 -23.06 -31.32
N LYS A 388 7.15 -23.85 -30.98
CA LYS A 388 7.05 -25.06 -30.17
C LYS A 388 7.81 -24.97 -28.84
N LEU A 389 7.25 -25.66 -27.85
CA LEU A 389 7.84 -25.91 -26.54
C LEU A 389 8.30 -27.36 -26.43
N TYR A 390 9.47 -27.56 -25.85
CA TYR A 390 10.15 -28.83 -25.75
C TYR A 390 10.22 -29.27 -24.30
N LYS A 391 9.94 -30.54 -24.02
CA LYS A 391 10.03 -31.08 -22.66
C LYS A 391 11.49 -31.11 -22.21
N VAL A 392 11.76 -30.53 -21.04
CA VAL A 392 13.11 -30.46 -20.46
C VAL A 392 13.73 -31.86 -20.33
N LYS A 393 12.94 -32.82 -19.83
CA LYS A 393 13.38 -34.22 -19.66
C LYS A 393 13.71 -34.96 -20.95
N ASP A 394 13.19 -34.49 -22.09
CA ASP A 394 13.43 -35.13 -23.38
C ASP A 394 14.69 -34.55 -24.05
N LEU A 395 15.16 -33.38 -23.59
CA LEU A 395 16.33 -32.66 -24.11
C LEU A 395 17.61 -32.84 -23.29
N PHE A 396 17.49 -32.94 -21.97
CA PHE A 396 18.62 -32.96 -21.05
C PHE A 396 18.68 -34.26 -20.24
N ASP A 397 19.89 -34.75 -19.98
CA ASP A 397 20.10 -35.85 -19.03
C ASP A 397 19.85 -35.41 -17.57
N GLU A 398 19.62 -36.38 -16.70
CA GLU A 398 19.30 -36.16 -15.28
C GLU A 398 20.41 -35.40 -14.53
N GLN A 399 21.69 -35.63 -14.87
CA GLN A 399 22.81 -34.94 -14.25
C GLN A 399 22.77 -33.44 -14.59
N THR A 400 22.48 -33.10 -15.84
CA THR A 400 22.33 -31.73 -16.33
C THR A 400 21.13 -31.05 -15.70
N ILE A 401 19.99 -31.75 -15.59
CA ILE A 401 18.78 -31.25 -14.95
C ILE A 401 19.06 -30.87 -13.49
N ASN A 402 19.73 -31.75 -12.75
CA ASN A 402 20.07 -31.51 -11.34
C ASN A 402 21.12 -30.40 -11.19
N ALA A 403 22.19 -30.43 -11.98
CA ALA A 403 23.27 -29.44 -11.90
C ALA A 403 22.79 -28.02 -12.23
N LYS A 404 21.88 -27.88 -13.20
CA LYS A 404 21.30 -26.59 -13.60
C LYS A 404 19.95 -26.28 -12.93
N LYS A 405 19.47 -27.15 -12.05
CA LYS A 405 18.20 -27.01 -11.32
C LYS A 405 17.02 -26.73 -12.27
N LEU A 406 16.98 -27.43 -13.42
CA LEU A 406 15.97 -27.17 -14.45
C LEU A 406 14.56 -27.58 -14.00
N ASN A 407 14.47 -28.60 -13.15
CA ASN A 407 13.23 -29.09 -12.55
C ASN A 407 12.42 -27.99 -11.83
N ILE A 408 13.10 -27.07 -11.15
CA ILE A 408 12.42 -25.98 -10.43
C ILE A 408 12.19 -24.76 -11.31
N GLN A 409 12.84 -24.67 -12.48
CA GLN A 409 12.63 -23.58 -13.45
C GLN A 409 11.41 -23.81 -14.35
N GLY A 410 11.16 -25.05 -14.77
CA GLY A 410 9.99 -25.39 -15.58
C GLY A 410 10.06 -26.78 -16.20
N GLU A 411 8.94 -27.24 -16.71
CA GLU A 411 8.78 -28.55 -17.35
C GLU A 411 9.10 -28.51 -18.85
N TYR A 412 8.93 -27.34 -19.45
CA TYR A 412 9.12 -27.09 -20.88
C TYR A 412 10.10 -25.94 -21.10
N THR A 413 10.75 -25.91 -22.26
CA THR A 413 11.63 -24.83 -22.68
C THR A 413 11.41 -24.46 -24.14
N ASP A 414 11.75 -23.23 -24.52
CA ASP A 414 11.69 -22.77 -25.90
C ASP A 414 12.92 -23.24 -26.70
N LYS A 415 12.91 -22.98 -28.02
CA LYS A 415 14.03 -23.27 -28.92
C LYS A 415 15.37 -22.69 -28.43
N SER A 416 15.35 -21.54 -27.74
CA SER A 416 16.59 -20.92 -27.24
C SER A 416 17.18 -21.61 -26.01
N LEU A 417 16.44 -22.54 -25.38
CA LEU A 417 16.82 -23.23 -24.15
C LEU A 417 17.07 -22.28 -22.96
N LYS A 418 16.47 -21.09 -22.98
CA LYS A 418 16.67 -20.04 -21.95
C LYS A 418 15.39 -19.75 -21.17
N LEU A 419 14.22 -19.90 -21.79
CA LEU A 419 12.93 -19.67 -21.16
C LEU A 419 12.36 -21.01 -20.73
N PHE A 420 11.83 -21.07 -19.51
CA PHE A 420 11.28 -22.27 -18.92
C PHE A 420 9.83 -22.03 -18.52
N PHE A 421 8.95 -22.93 -18.92
CA PHE A 421 7.51 -22.81 -18.78
C PHE A 421 6.95 -23.99 -17.99
N ARG A 422 5.76 -23.80 -17.43
CA ARG A 422 4.95 -24.84 -16.79
C ARG A 422 3.54 -24.82 -17.38
N THR A 423 2.74 -25.80 -17.00
CA THR A 423 1.30 -25.80 -17.22
C THR A 423 0.56 -25.56 -15.92
N ASN A 424 -0.48 -24.73 -15.96
CA ASN A 424 -1.40 -24.62 -14.85
C ASN A 424 -2.44 -25.75 -14.87
N LYS A 425 -3.35 -25.74 -13.89
CA LYS A 425 -4.44 -26.72 -13.75
C LYS A 425 -5.40 -26.77 -14.97
N ASP A 426 -5.47 -25.70 -15.74
CA ASP A 426 -6.32 -25.57 -16.93
C ASP A 426 -5.57 -25.94 -18.22
N ASN A 427 -4.42 -26.62 -18.08
CA ASN A 427 -3.56 -27.04 -19.17
C ASN A 427 -3.01 -25.87 -20.02
N LYS A 428 -3.03 -24.65 -19.47
CA LYS A 428 -2.50 -23.45 -20.11
C LYS A 428 -1.03 -23.26 -19.76
N VAL A 429 -0.26 -22.84 -20.74
CA VAL A 429 1.15 -22.50 -20.57
C VAL A 429 1.27 -21.25 -19.69
N ILE A 430 2.08 -21.35 -18.64
CA ILE A 430 2.47 -20.25 -17.77
C ILE A 430 3.99 -20.09 -17.77
N PHE A 431 4.43 -18.87 -17.54
CA PHE A 431 5.84 -18.56 -17.33
C PHE A 431 6.07 -18.28 -15.84
N PRO A 432 6.66 -19.23 -15.07
CA PRO A 432 6.70 -19.15 -13.61
C PRO A 432 7.34 -17.86 -13.08
N LYS A 433 8.37 -17.34 -13.76
CA LYS A 433 9.04 -16.09 -13.34
C LYS A 433 8.10 -14.85 -13.37
N CYS A 434 6.97 -14.96 -14.06
CA CYS A 434 5.94 -13.93 -14.14
C CYS A 434 4.72 -14.17 -13.24
N ASP A 435 4.66 -15.27 -12.49
CA ASP A 435 3.54 -15.63 -11.61
C ASP A 435 3.76 -15.11 -10.19
N CYS A 436 3.89 -13.80 -10.01
CA CYS A 436 4.14 -13.20 -8.70
C CYS A 436 2.96 -13.31 -7.72
N GLU A 437 1.77 -13.68 -8.21
CA GLU A 437 0.61 -13.97 -7.37
C GLU A 437 0.60 -15.40 -6.81
N GLY A 438 1.44 -16.31 -7.33
CA GLY A 438 1.35 -17.75 -7.06
C GLY A 438 0.01 -18.36 -7.48
N SER A 439 -0.71 -17.72 -8.41
CA SER A 439 -2.09 -18.07 -8.76
C SER A 439 -2.17 -19.09 -9.89
N GLY A 440 -1.07 -19.33 -10.60
CA GLY A 440 -1.07 -20.10 -11.84
C GLY A 440 -1.79 -19.39 -12.99
N LYS A 441 -2.11 -18.09 -12.82
CA LYS A 441 -2.69 -17.27 -13.90
C LYS A 441 -1.62 -17.01 -14.96
N PRO A 442 -1.86 -17.27 -16.25
CA PRO A 442 -0.89 -16.97 -17.30
C PRO A 442 -0.46 -15.51 -17.26
N SER A 443 0.84 -15.26 -17.17
CA SER A 443 1.39 -13.92 -16.99
C SER A 443 2.64 -13.76 -17.83
N VAL A 444 2.75 -12.60 -18.48
CA VAL A 444 3.91 -12.22 -19.32
C VAL A 444 4.75 -11.13 -18.67
N LEU A 445 4.26 -10.54 -17.58
CA LEU A 445 5.00 -9.58 -16.77
C LEU A 445 4.56 -9.71 -15.31
N SER A 446 5.55 -9.84 -14.42
CA SER A 446 5.32 -9.72 -12.97
C SER A 446 5.15 -8.25 -12.63
N MET A 447 3.96 -7.84 -12.20
CA MET A 447 3.72 -6.47 -11.75
C MET A 447 3.54 -6.47 -10.25
N TRP A 448 4.62 -6.15 -9.54
CA TRP A 448 4.56 -5.97 -8.10
C TRP A 448 5.18 -4.61 -7.73
N GLY A 449 4.62 -3.93 -6.74
CA GLY A 449 4.94 -2.53 -6.54
C GLY A 449 4.17 -1.87 -5.43
N SER A 450 4.86 -1.15 -4.54
CA SER A 450 4.18 -0.16 -3.69
C SER A 450 3.57 0.97 -4.52
N CYS A 451 4.07 1.22 -5.74
CA CYS A 451 3.45 2.11 -6.73
C CYS A 451 2.05 1.64 -7.17
N PHE A 452 1.83 0.34 -7.34
CA PHE A 452 0.49 -0.21 -7.62
C PHE A 452 -0.39 -0.22 -6.36
N ALA A 453 0.19 -0.51 -5.20
CA ALA A 453 -0.52 -0.47 -3.92
C ALA A 453 -1.13 0.91 -3.61
N VAL A 454 -0.45 2.00 -4.00
CA VAL A 454 -0.96 3.38 -3.87
C VAL A 454 -2.37 3.52 -4.46
N PHE A 455 -2.62 2.98 -5.66
CA PHE A 455 -3.93 3.11 -6.32
C PHE A 455 -5.00 2.25 -5.64
N ASN A 456 -4.64 1.10 -5.08
CA ASN A 456 -5.58 0.33 -4.26
C ASN A 456 -5.91 1.04 -2.94
N CYS A 457 -4.95 1.74 -2.34
CA CYS A 457 -5.23 2.60 -1.18
C CYS A 457 -6.19 3.74 -1.54
N ILE A 458 -5.99 4.39 -2.70
CA ILE A 458 -6.91 5.41 -3.22
C ILE A 458 -8.29 4.81 -3.48
N ALA A 459 -8.38 3.65 -4.15
CA ALA A 459 -9.64 2.96 -4.41
C ALA A 459 -10.37 2.59 -3.11
N LYS A 460 -9.65 2.08 -2.10
CA LYS A 460 -10.16 1.79 -0.76
C LYS A 460 -10.76 3.05 -0.12
N ASP A 461 -10.07 4.19 -0.22
CA ASP A 461 -10.54 5.45 0.34
C ASP A 461 -11.74 6.05 -0.43
N ILE A 462 -11.77 5.94 -1.76
CA ILE A 462 -12.92 6.31 -2.59
C ILE A 462 -14.15 5.50 -2.16
N LYS A 463 -14.04 4.16 -2.11
CA LYS A 463 -15.12 3.26 -1.68
C LYS A 463 -15.58 3.59 -0.27
N TYR A 464 -14.66 3.88 0.63
CA TYR A 464 -14.98 4.34 1.98
C TYR A 464 -15.78 5.64 1.94
N ARG A 465 -15.36 6.65 1.18
CA ARG A 465 -16.05 7.94 1.06
C ARG A 465 -17.44 7.80 0.43
N GLU A 466 -17.60 6.93 -0.56
CA GLU A 466 -18.90 6.59 -1.15
C GLU A 466 -19.81 5.90 -0.12
N ASN A 467 -19.28 4.93 0.62
CA ASN A 467 -20.01 4.26 1.69
C ASN A 467 -20.43 5.25 2.79
N GLN A 468 -19.60 6.22 3.15
CA GLN A 468 -19.98 7.27 4.10
C GLN A 468 -21.10 8.17 3.56
N LYS A 469 -21.07 8.52 2.26
CA LYS A 469 -22.17 9.27 1.62
C LYS A 469 -23.48 8.46 1.57
N LEU A 470 -23.40 7.16 1.32
CA LEU A 470 -24.54 6.23 1.32
C LEU A 470 -25.08 6.00 2.73
N LYS A 471 -24.20 5.98 3.73
CA LYS A 471 -24.54 5.77 5.14
C LYS A 471 -25.22 6.96 5.82
N ASN A 472 -25.28 8.13 5.18
CA ASN A 472 -26.17 9.22 5.61
C ASN A 472 -27.67 8.88 5.50
N ASN A 473 -28.02 7.64 5.10
CA ASN A 473 -29.35 7.03 5.21
C ASN A 473 -29.39 5.73 6.06
N THR A 474 -28.47 5.53 7.01
CA THR A 474 -28.49 4.38 7.93
C THR A 474 -28.20 4.79 9.36
N LEU A 475 -28.90 4.15 10.30
CA LEU A 475 -28.72 4.07 11.76
C LEU A 475 -27.58 4.91 12.36
N GLU A 476 -27.93 5.73 13.35
CA GLU A 476 -26.98 6.60 14.06
C GLU A 476 -25.97 5.76 14.88
N ILE A 477 -24.88 6.39 15.34
CA ILE A 477 -23.87 5.73 16.20
C ILE A 477 -24.53 5.01 17.39
N ASP A 478 -25.55 5.63 17.99
CA ASP A 478 -26.30 5.08 19.11
C ASP A 478 -27.01 3.76 18.79
N ASP A 479 -27.49 3.60 17.56
CA ASP A 479 -28.16 2.39 17.12
C ASP A 479 -27.16 1.26 16.91
N TYR A 480 -26.01 1.55 16.31
CA TYR A 480 -24.91 0.59 16.21
C TYR A 480 -24.35 0.21 17.59
N GLU A 481 -24.24 1.16 18.52
CA GLU A 481 -23.73 0.87 19.87
C GLU A 481 -24.70 -0.06 20.63
N LYS A 482 -26.01 0.15 20.49
CA LYS A 482 -27.03 -0.76 21.05
C LYS A 482 -26.97 -2.17 20.45
N LEU A 483 -26.77 -2.27 19.13
CA LEU A 483 -26.65 -3.56 18.45
C LEU A 483 -25.38 -4.29 18.90
N ALA A 484 -24.24 -3.59 18.97
CA ALA A 484 -22.99 -4.15 19.45
C ALA A 484 -23.10 -4.67 20.89
N GLN A 485 -23.73 -3.89 21.78
CA GLN A 485 -23.96 -4.29 23.17
C GLN A 485 -24.88 -5.51 23.29
N LYS A 486 -25.94 -5.56 22.50
CA LYS A 486 -26.86 -6.70 22.48
C LYS A 486 -26.17 -8.00 22.06
N ASP A 487 -25.28 -7.92 21.07
CA ASP A 487 -24.51 -9.08 20.61
C ASP A 487 -23.45 -9.48 21.63
N GLU A 488 -22.80 -8.51 22.29
CA GLU A 488 -21.89 -8.75 23.41
C GLU A 488 -22.58 -9.48 24.58
N GLU A 489 -23.78 -9.04 24.98
CA GLU A 489 -24.59 -9.66 26.04
C GLU A 489 -24.98 -11.12 25.74
N LYS A 490 -25.07 -11.49 24.46
CA LYS A 490 -25.35 -12.85 24.01
C LYS A 490 -24.09 -13.70 23.81
N GLY A 491 -22.90 -13.11 23.90
CA GLY A 491 -21.63 -13.75 23.54
C GLY A 491 -21.40 -13.89 22.03
N GLU A 492 -22.17 -13.17 21.20
CA GLU A 492 -22.04 -13.13 19.74
C GLU A 492 -20.94 -12.12 19.33
N TYR A 493 -19.70 -12.38 19.76
CA TYR A 493 -18.60 -11.41 19.64
C TYR A 493 -18.27 -10.98 18.20
N GLY A 494 -18.47 -11.84 17.19
CA GLY A 494 -18.26 -11.46 15.79
C GLY A 494 -19.26 -10.41 15.29
N GLY A 495 -20.49 -10.42 15.80
CA GLY A 495 -21.50 -9.38 15.52
C GLY A 495 -21.16 -8.06 16.20
N ALA A 496 -20.76 -8.13 17.48
CA ALA A 496 -20.29 -6.96 18.23
C ALA A 496 -19.06 -6.30 17.56
N GLU A 497 -18.12 -7.10 17.04
CA GLU A 497 -16.95 -6.63 16.29
C GLU A 497 -17.36 -5.86 15.04
N TYR A 498 -18.29 -6.41 14.25
CA TYR A 498 -18.81 -5.75 13.06
C TYR A 498 -19.41 -4.37 13.41
N PHE A 499 -20.25 -4.30 14.44
CA PHE A 499 -20.93 -3.07 14.82
C PHE A 499 -19.98 -2.02 15.43
N TYR A 500 -19.08 -2.41 16.33
CA TYR A 500 -18.05 -1.48 16.82
C TYR A 500 -17.12 -1.01 15.70
N GLY A 501 -16.78 -1.89 14.76
CA GLY A 501 -16.06 -1.53 13.53
C GLY A 501 -16.79 -0.47 12.71
N LYS A 502 -18.12 -0.57 12.55
CA LYS A 502 -18.93 0.44 11.86
C LYS A 502 -18.96 1.77 12.60
N ILE A 503 -19.02 1.76 13.94
CA ILE A 503 -18.95 3.00 14.73
C ILE A 503 -17.59 3.68 14.55
N LEU A 504 -16.48 2.94 14.66
CA LEU A 504 -15.15 3.49 14.41
C LEU A 504 -15.03 4.04 13.00
N GLU A 505 -15.55 3.32 12.01
CA GLU A 505 -15.63 3.78 10.62
C GLU A 505 -16.30 5.17 10.54
N ILE A 506 -17.43 5.37 11.24
CA ILE A 506 -18.13 6.66 11.27
C ILE A 506 -17.32 7.72 12.03
N LEU A 507 -16.78 7.40 13.21
CA LEU A 507 -16.02 8.35 14.05
C LEU A 507 -14.75 8.87 13.35
N TYR A 508 -14.02 8.00 12.64
CA TYR A 508 -12.87 8.41 11.83
C TYR A 508 -13.31 9.27 10.64
N SER A 509 -14.44 8.93 9.99
CA SER A 509 -14.94 9.71 8.83
C SER A 509 -15.34 11.14 9.20
N LYS A 510 -15.95 11.32 10.38
CA LYS A 510 -16.43 12.61 10.88
C LYS A 510 -15.32 13.43 11.55
N ASN A 511 -14.10 12.91 11.60
CA ASN A 511 -13.01 13.44 12.41
C ASN A 511 -13.46 13.76 13.85
N ALA A 512 -14.21 12.81 14.44
CA ALA A 512 -14.79 12.95 15.76
C ALA A 512 -13.71 13.16 16.83
N GLN A 513 -14.12 13.62 18.02
CA GLN A 513 -13.20 13.81 19.12
C GLN A 513 -12.56 12.47 19.55
N ASP A 514 -11.29 12.52 19.97
CA ASP A 514 -10.54 11.31 20.33
C ASP A 514 -11.20 10.54 21.49
N ASP A 515 -11.95 11.21 22.35
CA ASP A 515 -12.66 10.60 23.48
C ASP A 515 -13.74 9.60 23.03
N GLU A 516 -14.45 9.91 21.95
CA GLU A 516 -15.44 9.01 21.37
C GLU A 516 -14.75 7.79 20.74
N LYS A 517 -13.62 8.01 20.05
CA LYS A 517 -12.82 6.93 19.44
C LYS A 517 -12.24 6.00 20.51
N LEU A 518 -11.67 6.56 21.57
CA LEU A 518 -11.07 5.83 22.69
C LEU A 518 -12.09 4.88 23.34
N LYS A 519 -13.31 5.36 23.62
CA LYS A 519 -14.37 4.56 24.23
C LYS A 519 -14.73 3.34 23.38
N ILE A 520 -14.83 3.50 22.06
CA ILE A 520 -15.22 2.42 21.15
C ILE A 520 -14.05 1.46 20.88
N LEU A 521 -12.82 1.96 20.77
CA LEU A 521 -11.62 1.14 20.62
C LEU A 521 -11.40 0.19 21.81
N GLU A 522 -11.70 0.63 23.03
CA GLU A 522 -11.65 -0.22 24.23
C GLU A 522 -12.63 -1.39 24.15
N LYS A 523 -13.86 -1.11 23.72
CA LYS A 523 -14.89 -2.13 23.52
C LYS A 523 -14.52 -3.10 22.40
N MET A 524 -14.00 -2.58 21.29
CA MET A 524 -13.50 -3.39 20.18
C MET A 524 -12.35 -4.30 20.61
N ALA A 525 -11.36 -3.78 21.36
CA ALA A 525 -10.25 -4.57 21.88
C ALA A 525 -10.71 -5.71 22.78
N PHE A 526 -11.70 -5.46 23.65
CA PHE A 526 -12.31 -6.50 24.48
C PHE A 526 -12.98 -7.60 23.65
N VAL A 527 -13.79 -7.21 22.67
CA VAL A 527 -14.49 -8.15 21.79
C VAL A 527 -13.53 -9.00 20.95
N LEU A 528 -12.47 -8.40 20.41
CA LEU A 528 -11.43 -9.12 19.66
C LEU A 528 -10.67 -10.11 20.55
N LEU A 529 -10.37 -9.71 21.79
CA LEU A 529 -9.70 -10.58 22.75
C LEU A 529 -10.56 -11.80 23.10
N LYS A 530 -11.90 -11.63 23.23
CA LYS A 530 -12.84 -12.74 23.47
C LYS A 530 -12.94 -13.73 22.31
N GLN A 531 -12.50 -13.33 21.12
CA GLN A 531 -12.42 -14.18 19.94
C GLN A 531 -11.02 -14.77 19.71
N ASP A 532 -10.09 -14.58 20.66
CA ASP A 532 -8.68 -14.96 20.51
C ASP A 532 -7.99 -14.34 19.27
N LYS A 533 -8.51 -13.22 18.75
CA LYS A 533 -7.93 -12.44 17.65
C LYS A 533 -6.79 -11.56 18.15
N PHE A 534 -5.68 -12.19 18.52
CA PHE A 534 -4.59 -11.54 19.26
C PHE A 534 -3.86 -10.45 18.47
N HIS A 535 -3.74 -10.59 17.14
CA HIS A 535 -3.06 -9.61 16.30
C HIS A 535 -3.88 -8.30 16.18
N GLU A 536 -5.17 -8.42 15.90
CA GLU A 536 -6.11 -7.32 15.81
C GLU A 536 -6.31 -6.62 17.16
N THR A 537 -6.34 -7.40 18.25
CA THR A 537 -6.37 -6.89 19.61
C THR A 537 -5.14 -6.02 19.89
N ARG A 538 -3.95 -6.49 19.49
CA ARG A 538 -2.68 -5.74 19.65
C ARG A 538 -2.72 -4.41 18.89
N ASN A 539 -3.26 -4.41 17.67
CA ASN A 539 -3.42 -3.20 16.87
C ASN A 539 -4.34 -2.18 17.56
N CYS A 540 -5.47 -2.64 18.11
CA CYS A 540 -6.37 -1.75 18.87
C CYS A 540 -5.67 -1.13 20.08
N TYR A 541 -4.92 -1.91 20.87
CA TYR A 541 -4.17 -1.37 22.00
C TYR A 541 -3.06 -0.41 21.58
N ASN A 542 -2.39 -0.66 20.47
CA ASN A 542 -1.42 0.29 19.92
C ASN A 542 -2.06 1.63 19.54
N THR A 543 -3.24 1.61 18.94
CA THR A 543 -4.01 2.84 18.66
C THR A 543 -4.46 3.53 19.95
N LEU A 544 -4.93 2.77 20.94
CA LEU A 544 -5.30 3.30 22.26
C LEU A 544 -4.12 3.97 22.96
N ILE A 545 -2.92 3.39 22.90
CA ILE A 545 -1.70 3.99 23.46
C ILE A 545 -1.44 5.34 22.79
N ASN A 546 -1.43 5.40 21.45
CA ASN A 546 -1.17 6.65 20.72
C ASN A 546 -2.15 7.76 21.08
N LEU A 547 -3.45 7.45 21.03
CA LEU A 547 -4.51 8.43 21.32
C LEU A 547 -4.47 8.90 22.78
N ASN A 548 -4.26 8.00 23.75
CA ASN A 548 -4.13 8.39 25.15
C ASN A 548 -2.85 9.20 25.41
N SER A 549 -1.73 8.86 24.74
CA SER A 549 -0.49 9.65 24.82
C SER A 549 -0.68 11.06 24.25
N ALA A 550 -1.31 11.18 23.08
CA ALA A 550 -1.63 12.48 22.48
C ALA A 550 -2.59 13.30 23.35
N LYS A 551 -3.62 12.65 23.93
CA LYS A 551 -4.54 13.26 24.88
C LYS A 551 -3.82 13.76 26.13
N LEU A 552 -2.93 12.94 26.71
CA LEU A 552 -2.15 13.30 27.88
C LEU A 552 -1.30 14.56 27.64
N ILE A 553 -0.60 14.63 26.52
CA ILE A 553 0.21 15.82 26.17
C ILE A 553 -0.68 17.05 25.97
N ARG A 554 -1.81 16.90 25.27
CA ARG A 554 -2.75 17.99 24.98
C ARG A 554 -3.38 18.56 26.25
N GLU A 555 -3.78 17.71 27.19
CA GLU A 555 -4.56 18.11 28.36
C GLU A 555 -3.70 18.43 29.59
N CYS A 556 -2.54 17.80 29.74
CA CYS A 556 -1.70 17.92 30.93
C CYS A 556 -0.32 18.54 30.66
N GLY A 557 0.09 18.67 29.40
CA GLY A 557 1.41 19.17 29.02
C GLY A 557 2.56 18.25 29.44
N LEU A 558 3.78 18.64 29.06
CA LEU A 558 5.01 17.88 29.30
C LEU A 558 5.74 18.26 30.60
N GLN A 559 5.06 18.86 31.58
CA GLN A 559 5.75 19.34 32.78
C GLN A 559 6.46 18.21 33.54
N LYS A 560 7.67 18.51 34.07
CA LYS A 560 8.46 17.61 34.91
C LYS A 560 7.59 17.01 36.00
N ARG A 561 7.49 15.68 36.03
CA ARG A 561 6.73 14.93 37.03
C ARG A 561 7.18 15.33 38.43
N GLN A 562 6.25 15.77 39.28
CA GLN A 562 6.54 15.97 40.70
C GLN A 562 6.41 14.61 41.40
N ASN A 563 7.31 14.31 42.35
CA ASN A 563 7.36 13.08 43.16
C ASN A 563 6.02 12.62 43.80
N LYS A 564 4.97 13.44 43.79
CA LYS A 564 3.62 13.10 44.28
C LYS A 564 2.86 12.10 43.39
N THR A 565 3.15 12.03 42.09
CA THR A 565 2.43 11.12 41.16
C THR A 565 2.74 9.65 41.43
N ASN A 566 4.00 9.33 41.72
CA ASN A 566 4.48 7.96 41.98
C ASN A 566 3.78 7.35 43.21
N ASN A 567 3.65 8.11 44.30
CA ASN A 567 2.98 7.65 45.52
C ASN A 567 1.50 7.28 45.31
N ILE A 568 0.82 7.89 44.34
CA ILE A 568 -0.59 7.58 44.04
C ILE A 568 -0.68 6.30 43.22
N ILE A 569 0.14 6.16 42.17
CA ILE A 569 0.16 4.99 41.29
C ILE A 569 0.59 3.74 42.06
N ASP A 570 1.63 3.83 42.88
CA ASP A 570 2.10 2.72 43.71
C ASP A 570 1.01 2.29 44.72
N SER A 571 0.30 3.23 45.35
CA SER A 571 -0.81 2.91 46.26
C SER A 571 -2.01 2.23 45.57
N ILE A 572 -2.20 2.49 44.27
CA ILE A 572 -3.29 1.91 43.46
C ILE A 572 -2.91 0.48 43.05
N ILE A 573 -1.68 0.26 42.59
CA ILE A 573 -1.17 -1.07 42.22
C ILE A 573 -1.13 -2.00 43.45
N GLU A 574 -0.68 -1.48 44.59
CA GLU A 574 -0.54 -2.23 45.84
C GLU A 574 -1.89 -2.58 46.48
N LYS A 575 -2.90 -1.70 46.37
CA LYS A 575 -4.26 -1.98 46.86
C LYS A 575 -5.02 -3.02 46.04
N GLU A 576 -4.80 -3.08 44.72
CA GLU A 576 -5.71 -3.81 43.84
C GLU A 576 -5.19 -5.16 43.31
N LYS A 577 -3.90 -5.51 43.55
CA LYS A 577 -3.28 -6.76 43.07
C LYS A 577 -3.70 -7.11 41.63
N ILE A 578 -3.67 -6.12 40.74
CA ILE A 578 -4.27 -6.24 39.40
C ILE A 578 -3.41 -7.20 38.56
N ASN A 579 -3.91 -8.42 38.37
CA ASN A 579 -3.47 -9.29 37.28
C ASN A 579 -4.18 -8.82 36.00
N ALA A 580 -3.42 -8.34 35.02
CA ALA A 580 -3.95 -7.78 33.76
C ALA A 580 -4.63 -8.82 32.85
N LEU A 581 -4.48 -10.11 33.16
CA LEU A 581 -5.10 -11.21 32.45
C LEU A 581 -6.27 -11.80 33.27
N GLY A 582 -7.50 -11.44 32.88
CA GLY A 582 -8.71 -12.07 33.38
C GLY A 582 -9.94 -11.16 33.34
N GLU A 583 -11.14 -11.76 33.23
CA GLU A 583 -12.44 -11.07 33.21
C GLU A 583 -12.61 -10.06 34.36
N ASP A 584 -11.97 -10.35 35.49
CA ASP A 584 -11.99 -9.56 36.72
C ASP A 584 -11.08 -8.31 36.64
N GLY A 585 -9.94 -8.39 35.95
CA GLY A 585 -9.07 -7.25 35.67
C GLY A 585 -9.71 -6.26 34.71
N TYR A 586 -10.37 -6.77 33.66
CA TYR A 586 -11.08 -5.95 32.67
C TYR A 586 -12.33 -5.26 33.25
N LYS A 587 -13.15 -5.98 34.05
CA LYS A 587 -14.30 -5.38 34.75
C LYS A 587 -13.86 -4.34 35.79
N LYS A 588 -12.72 -4.54 36.46
CA LYS A 588 -12.16 -3.55 37.39
C LYS A 588 -11.69 -2.29 36.65
N ILE A 589 -10.97 -2.42 35.53
CA ILE A 589 -10.60 -1.29 34.65
C ILE A 589 -11.84 -0.52 34.17
N ALA A 590 -12.88 -1.21 33.70
CA ALA A 590 -14.11 -0.60 33.20
C ALA A 590 -14.99 0.05 34.28
N ASN A 591 -15.06 -0.53 35.49
CA ASN A 591 -15.79 0.07 36.62
C ASN A 591 -15.04 1.26 37.24
N TYR A 592 -13.70 1.27 37.22
CA TYR A 592 -12.90 2.37 37.76
C TYR A 592 -13.12 3.68 36.98
N ASN A 593 -13.44 3.58 35.68
CA ASN A 593 -13.77 4.71 34.81
C ASN A 593 -15.02 5.51 35.23
N LYS A 594 -15.91 4.95 36.06
CA LYS A 594 -17.18 5.60 36.44
C LYS A 594 -17.10 6.50 37.69
N ASN A 595 -16.07 6.39 38.52
CA ASN A 595 -16.12 6.87 39.92
C ASN A 595 -15.10 7.95 40.32
N PHE A 596 -14.44 8.64 39.38
CA PHE A 596 -13.39 9.60 39.76
C PHE A 596 -13.55 10.99 39.15
N ASP A 597 -13.99 11.93 39.99
CA ASP A 597 -14.12 13.35 39.65
C ASP A 597 -13.02 14.20 40.36
N LYS A 598 -12.43 15.12 39.60
CA LYS A 598 -11.55 16.29 39.90
C LYS A 598 -10.05 16.15 40.34
N GLU A 599 -9.30 17.19 39.88
CA GLU A 599 -7.88 17.62 39.99
C GLU A 599 -6.83 17.16 38.93
N ASN A 600 -6.09 18.13 38.36
CA ASN A 600 -5.17 17.96 37.20
C ASN A 600 -4.04 16.92 37.40
N ASN A 601 -3.43 16.84 38.59
CA ASN A 601 -2.40 15.83 38.87
C ASN A 601 -2.97 14.40 38.90
N LYS A 602 -4.25 14.26 39.25
CA LYS A 602 -4.97 12.98 39.26
C LYS A 602 -5.35 12.55 37.85
N LYS A 603 -5.76 13.49 36.99
CA LYS A 603 -6.06 13.26 35.57
C LYS A 603 -4.82 12.79 34.78
N ARG A 604 -3.66 13.40 35.04
CA ARG A 604 -2.38 12.95 34.49
C ARG A 604 -2.04 11.52 34.92
N SER A 605 -2.09 11.24 36.22
CA SER A 605 -1.82 9.90 36.78
C SER A 605 -2.74 8.83 36.18
N GLN A 606 -4.01 9.17 35.92
CA GLN A 606 -4.98 8.26 35.30
C GLN A 606 -4.61 7.89 33.86
N LEU A 607 -4.25 8.90 33.04
CA LEU A 607 -3.85 8.66 31.65
C LEU A 607 -2.52 7.91 31.58
N GLU A 608 -1.56 8.24 32.44
CA GLU A 608 -0.28 7.52 32.54
C GLU A 608 -0.49 6.05 32.93
N LEU A 609 -1.30 5.78 33.96
CA LEU A 609 -1.63 4.42 34.37
C LEU A 609 -2.34 3.64 33.25
N LYS A 610 -3.27 4.29 32.54
CA LYS A 610 -4.00 3.69 31.42
C LYS A 610 -3.05 3.31 30.27
N ILE A 611 -2.13 4.20 29.90
CA ILE A 611 -1.12 3.93 28.88
C ILE A 611 -0.21 2.78 29.33
N ALA A 612 0.25 2.78 30.58
CA ALA A 612 1.08 1.72 31.13
C ALA A 612 0.37 0.35 31.10
N MET A 613 -0.89 0.31 31.51
CA MET A 613 -1.70 -0.91 31.47
C MET A 613 -1.86 -1.44 30.04
N HIS A 614 -2.10 -0.57 29.06
CA HIS A 614 -2.16 -1.01 27.65
C HIS A 614 -0.81 -1.59 27.18
N TYR A 615 0.31 -0.98 27.57
CA TYR A 615 1.64 -1.53 27.29
C TYR A 615 1.84 -2.91 27.93
N SER A 616 1.39 -3.09 29.18
CA SER A 616 1.44 -4.40 29.85
C SER A 616 0.65 -5.47 29.07
N VAL A 617 -0.57 -5.14 28.63
CA VAL A 617 -1.40 -6.04 27.81
C VAL A 617 -0.72 -6.39 26.48
N VAL A 618 -0.15 -5.41 25.79
CA VAL A 618 0.62 -5.67 24.55
C VAL A 618 1.81 -6.59 24.84
N GLY A 619 2.53 -6.37 25.95
CA GLY A 619 3.64 -7.23 26.36
C GLY A 619 3.24 -8.68 26.65
N ASP A 620 2.07 -8.89 27.24
CA ASP A 620 1.52 -10.24 27.47
C ASP A 620 1.06 -10.91 26.16
N LEU A 621 0.45 -10.15 25.24
CA LEU A 621 0.10 -10.64 23.90
C LEU A 621 1.35 -11.04 23.09
N CYS A 622 2.41 -10.23 23.16
CA CYS A 622 3.70 -10.57 22.56
C CYS A 622 4.32 -11.83 23.20
N SER A 623 4.24 -11.95 24.53
CA SER A 623 4.73 -13.15 25.24
C SER A 623 4.01 -14.42 24.77
N LYS A 624 2.68 -14.36 24.64
CA LYS A 624 1.86 -15.48 24.12
C LYS A 624 2.20 -15.85 22.68
N ALA A 625 2.61 -14.88 21.87
CA ALA A 625 3.04 -15.09 20.49
C ALA A 625 4.51 -15.57 20.37
N GLY A 626 5.23 -15.75 21.48
CA GLY A 626 6.66 -16.11 21.48
C GLY A 626 7.61 -14.94 21.19
N GLU A 627 7.10 -13.72 21.12
CA GLU A 627 7.87 -12.50 20.83
C GLU A 627 8.53 -11.94 22.10
N ASN A 628 9.59 -12.61 22.56
CA ASN A 628 10.22 -12.34 23.85
C ASN A 628 10.81 -10.91 23.98
N TYR A 629 11.46 -10.39 22.95
CA TYR A 629 12.06 -9.05 23.01
C TYR A 629 11.00 -7.94 23.02
N PRO A 630 10.02 -7.90 22.08
CA PRO A 630 8.91 -6.95 22.16
C PRO A 630 8.13 -7.01 23.48
N ALA A 631 7.94 -8.21 24.03
CA ALA A 631 7.29 -8.40 25.33
C ALA A 631 8.05 -7.70 26.46
N LYS A 632 9.39 -7.90 26.52
CA LYS A 632 10.25 -7.24 27.52
C LYS A 632 10.19 -5.72 27.40
N VAL A 633 10.31 -5.20 26.18
CA VAL A 633 10.27 -3.75 25.90
C VAL A 633 8.93 -3.15 26.33
N CYS A 634 7.80 -3.82 26.04
CA CYS A 634 6.48 -3.34 26.44
C CYS A 634 6.28 -3.36 27.96
N LYS A 635 6.76 -4.40 28.65
CA LYS A 635 6.70 -4.48 30.11
C LYS A 635 7.57 -3.41 30.78
N TRP A 636 8.78 -3.21 30.27
CA TRP A 636 9.64 -2.10 30.69
C TRP A 636 8.98 -0.74 30.46
N ALA A 637 8.37 -0.50 29.30
CA ALA A 637 7.69 0.75 29.01
C ALA A 637 6.53 1.04 29.99
N SER A 638 5.75 0.01 30.33
CA SER A 638 4.74 0.09 31.39
C SER A 638 5.35 0.53 32.71
N GLU A 639 6.44 -0.10 33.15
CA GLU A 639 7.13 0.26 34.39
C GLU A 639 7.68 1.69 34.37
N GLU A 640 8.34 2.12 33.29
CA GLU A 640 8.92 3.46 33.19
C GLU A 640 7.86 4.56 33.20
N ILE A 641 6.69 4.29 32.60
CA ILE A 641 5.55 5.20 32.67
C ILE A 641 5.01 5.27 34.11
N ILE A 642 4.86 4.13 34.79
CA ILE A 642 4.43 4.07 36.20
C ILE A 642 5.41 4.80 37.13
N LYS A 643 6.72 4.56 36.97
CA LYS A 643 7.79 5.08 37.83
C LYS A 643 8.00 6.59 37.73
N GLY A 644 7.36 7.27 36.79
CA GLY A 644 7.64 8.69 36.66
C GLY A 644 8.91 9.01 35.87
N SER A 645 9.49 8.08 35.09
CA SER A 645 10.87 8.24 34.61
C SER A 645 10.99 9.16 33.38
N GLN A 646 12.21 9.65 33.14
CA GLN A 646 12.52 10.40 31.91
C GLN A 646 12.30 9.56 30.64
N TYR A 647 12.50 8.23 30.73
CA TYR A 647 12.20 7.31 29.62
C TYR A 647 10.69 7.19 29.41
N GLY A 648 9.90 7.11 30.49
CA GLY A 648 8.45 7.15 30.42
C GLY A 648 7.93 8.39 29.68
N ASP A 649 8.54 9.56 29.91
CA ASP A 649 8.16 10.81 29.23
C ASP A 649 8.48 10.75 27.74
N LYS A 650 9.67 10.24 27.39
CA LYS A 650 10.07 10.03 25.98
C LYS A 650 9.15 9.05 25.26
N ILE A 651 8.76 7.96 25.92
CA ILE A 651 7.81 6.97 25.38
C ILE A 651 6.47 7.65 25.07
N ILE A 652 5.90 8.39 26.03
CA ILE A 652 4.64 9.11 25.84
C ILE A 652 4.73 10.11 24.67
N GLN A 653 5.81 10.89 24.60
CA GLN A 653 6.05 11.83 23.49
C GLN A 653 6.06 11.13 22.14
N ARG A 654 6.81 10.05 22.03
CA ARG A 654 6.96 9.30 20.78
C ARG A 654 5.63 8.67 20.34
N ARG A 655 4.86 8.12 21.28
CA ARG A 655 3.54 7.53 20.99
C ARG A 655 2.49 8.57 20.61
N ALA A 656 2.55 9.76 21.20
CA ALA A 656 1.69 10.88 20.78
C ALA A 656 1.93 11.30 19.31
N GLN A 657 3.11 10.99 18.75
CA GLN A 657 3.48 11.22 17.35
C GLN A 657 3.22 10.00 16.45
N ASN A 658 2.46 9.01 16.94
CA ASN A 658 2.19 7.75 16.25
C ASN A 658 3.46 6.97 15.86
N ASP A 659 4.53 7.04 16.66
CA ASP A 659 5.70 6.18 16.50
C ASP A 659 5.65 5.04 17.54
N SER A 660 5.47 3.81 17.06
CA SER A 660 5.37 2.59 17.88
C SER A 660 6.69 2.00 18.32
N TYR A 661 7.80 2.41 17.71
CA TYR A 661 9.08 1.84 18.02
C TYR A 661 9.70 2.52 19.24
N ILE A 662 9.86 1.77 20.33
CA ILE A 662 10.46 2.24 21.58
C ILE A 662 11.66 1.38 22.03
N GLY A 663 12.10 0.45 21.17
CA GLY A 663 13.18 -0.49 21.48
C GLY A 663 14.55 0.17 21.63
N ASP A 664 14.80 1.27 20.93
CA ASP A 664 16.02 2.10 21.08
C ASP A 664 16.08 2.87 22.40
N LEU A 665 14.93 3.09 23.07
CA LEU A 665 14.91 3.68 24.41
C LEU A 665 15.20 2.64 25.49
N TYR A 666 15.04 1.35 25.17
CA TYR A 666 15.24 0.25 26.08
C TYR A 666 16.72 -0.16 26.10
N ASP A 667 17.36 0.03 27.25
CA ASP A 667 18.75 -0.36 27.49
C ASP A 667 18.82 -1.56 28.45
N GLU A 668 19.31 -2.70 27.95
CA GLU A 668 19.44 -3.94 28.74
C GLU A 668 20.42 -3.81 29.92
N SER A 669 21.27 -2.78 29.93
CA SER A 669 22.25 -2.53 31.01
C SER A 669 21.62 -2.01 32.32
N HIS A 670 20.34 -1.62 32.32
CA HIS A 670 19.65 -1.06 33.49
C HIS A 670 19.12 -2.11 34.48
N LYS A 671 19.48 -3.39 34.33
CA LYS A 671 19.29 -4.45 35.34
C LYS A 671 20.65 -4.93 35.84
N GLY A 672 21.25 -4.13 36.73
CA GLY A 672 22.29 -4.53 37.67
C GLY A 672 21.75 -4.41 39.08
#